data_AF-A0AAU8W9B0-F1
#
_entry.id   AF-A0AAU8W9B0-F1
#
_cell.length_a   1.000
_cell.length_b   1.000
_cell.length_c   1.000
_cell.angle_alpha   90.00
_cell.angle_beta   90.00
_cell.angle_gamma   90.00
#
_symmetry.space_group_name_H-M   'P 1'
#
loop_
_entity.id
_entity.type
_entity.pdbx_description
1 polymer ?
#
loop_
_entity_poly.entity_id
_entity_poly.type
_entity_poly.pdbx_seq_one_letter_code
_entity_poly.pdbx_strand_id
1 'polypeptide(L)'
;MNKKPLTLLIAGLLGSTSAWAQHELTLVQIGEKTVERLESIKAMAERGEGVFERNGERWIRYKGTDYRLSYKNDLQFPFLPYQGGDDTPYRNVIDFVDQSWEFMMYDGGFYLMSREFGVYESDEQGCFIEYIPASHGSKRADGSYIWERDVIYRTETNDCGALVKPEIASLTVSSLSDAGVSFDWLGQNETDSVTLTVTNLSDHSDVRRYDHVSAGFFVGGLKPETQYEIAISSCSQVDCAEPKVVRFTTQEARVGFADEIPTPNHLQGSLEGGLSITQTHTSVAPKGNELTGQGHLDAIMHREALLLFTPQQGEEINQVRADVLLDGEVVQTTLMLPPSALAASDQPENGRMKVVFSHHAWSLPLQWDWMKPGLSLRLTDNLGREGVLSQGEIQFGGAPELVIQNIDIGMLMPPRDRNTMIQNLPTLAADYFQKIPASKLVMADYTPAHFPVVTMPNGVVYTDKSASTGGWHSGDMREAIGKAMVSTGINNANVGIVSSAGYSQQYNRRFNHITAHTNVGIYTKKDTDLPQVVVHGGSGGGGIVTLEATTGNEWSHELGHNYGLGHWPYMASIHDMESGWGWDAFHQRFIGNLHWKGDVYTQQQGDDIVPPFKDAFRFLRDAQNGGEQEYVGTISRFTLEHPAQSRKAQRWMNNGFNLDSSSPSGYVQWDQATQRYKAVETDTAKPQQVGVPVVTLLGIYDPQNENPSQIYPLVYSNYGNLFELPQPEQGEYQLEGWQAAAHLTQAQLDSDIWQTLRMDGEQQRLCKFTFQAANGDRAQFVGGVEASTDRCSAGRDVKWNINMNMTSAPGDYELLSKYGRGAVTYTPTADVGEVNLCTLNKSGQDHDGAGFVVGNQCEQITGVMHKNGQTWRYALRGNEVLRPTYQAQGQCQLDVEFAGGVREQVQLSASRHAGNESNKFHVNLSMERGVPTQVSLHCSNREGETELTRMTPDQNPPLDKLKGPIIIGQEYGYSQVIDMTKTFAQNQTLLNTDFATIAEFDAFVAEHYGRGVLNNGVTKAERRAGALYVYPNPETGTRDYFVMRTLEAGAFPTDQTSDQGWKYLGSADDHVNFAFNPIKLNRAEGVSVEARVQSYFGVSRLLTWDERTSTTWDNASNAVFVGQIEGENHYFIQKRPGEGEAFPTRGASNQDWIWLGSDSSIQETLTELNRDLASFERMLLEWYQQDTMGVWGSDGQRGNVNDIYQYAFRGGYHYYRLKVTKYGYFPYPTDPNPTNGHWEYLGQF
;
A
#
# COMPACT_ATOMS: atom_id res chain seq x y z
N MET A 1 -52.71 -5.97 -58.97
CA MET A 1 -51.88 -7.06 -58.39
C MET A 1 -50.58 -6.46 -57.91
N ASN A 2 -50.25 -6.75 -56.67
CA ASN A 2 -49.37 -5.98 -55.78
C ASN A 2 -47.90 -5.98 -56.20
N LYS A 3 -47.32 -4.78 -56.34
CA LYS A 3 -45.88 -4.52 -56.15
C LYS A 3 -45.71 -3.89 -54.76
N LYS A 4 -44.89 -4.50 -53.90
CA LYS A 4 -44.36 -3.89 -52.68
C LYS A 4 -43.02 -3.23 -53.01
N PRO A 5 -42.72 -2.00 -52.53
CA PRO A 5 -41.38 -1.46 -52.58
C PRO A 5 -40.62 -1.81 -51.29
N LEU A 6 -39.38 -2.28 -51.46
CA LEU A 6 -38.36 -2.34 -50.43
C LEU A 6 -37.45 -1.13 -50.69
N THR A 7 -37.58 -0.09 -49.86
CA THR A 7 -36.71 1.07 -49.87
C THR A 7 -36.25 1.28 -48.44
N LEU A 8 -34.98 0.99 -48.13
CA LEU A 8 -34.28 1.55 -46.98
C LEU A 8 -32.79 1.18 -47.02
N LEU A 9 -31.97 2.17 -46.66
CA LEU A 9 -30.53 2.12 -46.37
C LEU A 9 -29.59 1.87 -47.55
N ILE A 10 -29.14 2.97 -48.17
CA ILE A 10 -27.74 3.36 -48.48
C ILE A 10 -27.87 4.66 -49.28
N ALA A 11 -27.99 5.79 -48.56
CA ALA A 11 -27.95 7.12 -49.16
C ALA A 11 -27.47 8.09 -48.09
N GLY A 12 -26.20 8.00 -47.75
CA GLY A 12 -25.58 8.84 -46.74
C GLY A 12 -24.07 8.63 -46.68
N LEU A 13 -23.38 8.69 -47.82
CA LEU A 13 -21.90 8.62 -47.84
C LEU A 13 -21.24 9.34 -49.02
N LEU A 14 -21.96 10.16 -49.79
CA LEU A 14 -21.33 10.94 -50.88
C LEU A 14 -21.87 12.37 -50.88
N GLY A 15 -21.25 13.21 -50.04
CA GLY A 15 -21.45 14.65 -50.03
C GLY A 15 -20.20 15.35 -49.53
N SER A 16 -19.48 15.98 -50.46
CA SER A 16 -18.29 16.84 -50.31
C SER A 16 -16.97 16.17 -49.90
N THR A 17 -16.21 15.73 -50.90
CA THR A 17 -14.75 15.53 -50.78
C THR A 17 -14.04 16.61 -51.61
N SER A 18 -13.41 17.56 -50.93
CA SER A 18 -12.18 18.18 -51.44
C SER A 18 -11.07 17.12 -51.44
N ALA A 19 -10.16 17.21 -52.41
CA ALA A 19 -9.14 16.22 -52.72
C ALA A 19 -8.29 15.77 -51.52
N TRP A 20 -8.46 14.51 -51.12
CA TRP A 20 -7.58 13.73 -50.24
C TRP A 20 -7.56 12.29 -50.77
N ALA A 21 -6.44 11.59 -50.61
CA ALA A 21 -6.08 10.31 -51.25
C ALA A 21 -7.23 9.29 -51.31
N GLN A 22 -7.47 8.69 -52.48
CA GLN A 22 -8.32 7.50 -52.59
C GLN A 22 -7.70 6.40 -51.72
N HIS A 23 -8.44 5.88 -50.74
CA HIS A 23 -8.09 4.62 -50.09
C HIS A 23 -7.86 3.55 -51.16
N GLU A 24 -6.78 2.77 -51.04
CA GLU A 24 -6.61 1.55 -51.82
C GLU A 24 -7.77 0.59 -51.50
N LEU A 25 -8.45 0.10 -52.53
CA LEU A 25 -9.54 -0.86 -52.38
C LEU A 25 -8.97 -2.24 -52.05
N THR A 26 -9.66 -3.00 -51.19
CA THR A 26 -9.27 -4.38 -50.91
C THR A 26 -9.53 -5.29 -52.11
N LEU A 27 -8.90 -6.47 -52.17
CA LEU A 27 -9.16 -7.48 -53.22
C LEU A 27 -10.66 -7.78 -53.37
N VAL A 28 -11.37 -7.99 -52.24
CA VAL A 28 -12.83 -8.23 -52.25
C VAL A 28 -13.59 -7.04 -52.82
N GLN A 29 -13.27 -5.82 -52.42
CA GLN A 29 -13.93 -4.60 -52.92
C GLN A 29 -13.67 -4.35 -54.41
N ILE A 30 -12.47 -4.66 -54.89
CA ILE A 30 -12.13 -4.60 -56.33
C ILE A 30 -12.96 -5.66 -57.09
N GLY A 31 -13.12 -6.84 -56.52
CA GLY A 31 -13.99 -7.89 -57.05
C GLY A 31 -15.44 -7.44 -57.18
N GLU A 32 -16.03 -6.92 -56.10
CA GLU A 32 -17.42 -6.41 -56.10
C GLU A 32 -17.63 -5.29 -57.11
N LYS A 33 -16.71 -4.31 -57.17
CA LYS A 33 -16.76 -3.22 -58.16
C LYS A 33 -16.60 -3.72 -59.59
N THR A 34 -15.82 -4.79 -59.79
CA THR A 34 -15.66 -5.45 -61.09
C THR A 34 -17.00 -6.04 -61.53
N VAL A 35 -17.71 -6.73 -60.65
CA VAL A 35 -19.06 -7.25 -60.92
C VAL A 35 -20.04 -6.11 -61.22
N GLU A 36 -20.10 -5.10 -60.36
CA GLU A 36 -21.01 -3.95 -60.54
C GLU A 36 -20.80 -3.27 -61.89
N ARG A 37 -19.53 -3.06 -62.26
CA ARG A 37 -19.15 -2.45 -63.54
C ARG A 37 -19.56 -3.31 -64.73
N LEU A 38 -19.30 -4.62 -64.67
CA LEU A 38 -19.61 -5.54 -65.77
C LEU A 38 -21.12 -5.73 -65.94
N GLU A 39 -21.87 -5.85 -64.84
CA GLU A 39 -23.34 -5.91 -64.86
C GLU A 39 -23.97 -4.60 -65.34
N SER A 40 -23.41 -3.45 -64.97
CA SER A 40 -23.85 -2.15 -65.48
C SER A 40 -23.70 -2.07 -67.01
N ILE A 41 -22.57 -2.52 -67.55
CA ILE A 41 -22.32 -2.55 -69.00
C ILE A 41 -23.22 -3.60 -69.69
N LYS A 42 -23.45 -4.76 -69.08
CA LYS A 42 -24.39 -5.77 -69.57
C LYS A 42 -25.82 -5.22 -69.64
N ALA A 43 -26.26 -4.50 -68.61
CA ALA A 43 -27.58 -3.86 -68.61
C ALA A 43 -27.69 -2.78 -69.71
N MET A 44 -26.62 -2.04 -70.01
CA MET A 44 -26.57 -1.16 -71.19
C MET A 44 -26.76 -1.97 -72.48
N ALA A 45 -26.06 -3.09 -72.61
CA ALA A 45 -26.15 -3.96 -73.78
C ALA A 45 -27.54 -4.59 -73.97
N GLU A 46 -28.23 -4.94 -72.88
CA GLU A 46 -29.61 -5.44 -72.88
C GLU A 46 -30.62 -4.37 -73.31
N ARG A 47 -30.37 -3.11 -72.97
CA ARG A 47 -31.16 -1.95 -73.45
C ARG A 47 -30.81 -1.55 -74.89
N GLY A 48 -29.80 -2.18 -75.51
CA GLY A 48 -29.31 -1.86 -76.84
C GLY A 48 -28.46 -0.58 -76.92
N GLU A 49 -28.04 -0.04 -75.77
CA GLU A 49 -27.24 1.19 -75.70
C GLU A 49 -25.82 0.92 -76.17
N GLY A 50 -25.39 1.59 -77.24
CA GLY A 50 -24.03 1.44 -77.78
C GLY A 50 -23.75 0.07 -78.41
N VAL A 51 -24.77 -0.78 -78.59
CA VAL A 51 -24.65 -2.11 -79.20
C VAL A 51 -24.75 -2.04 -80.72
N PHE A 52 -23.90 -2.78 -81.41
CA PHE A 52 -23.93 -2.94 -82.87
C PHE A 52 -23.55 -4.38 -83.26
N GLU A 53 -23.91 -4.78 -84.47
CA GLU A 53 -23.54 -6.09 -85.02
C GLU A 53 -22.37 -5.99 -85.99
N ARG A 54 -21.43 -6.95 -85.90
CA ARG A 54 -20.30 -7.08 -86.82
C ARG A 54 -20.04 -8.57 -87.07
N ASN A 55 -20.11 -9.00 -88.33
CA ASN A 55 -19.86 -10.39 -88.76
C ASN A 55 -20.73 -11.45 -88.04
N GLY A 56 -21.98 -11.14 -87.73
CA GLY A 56 -22.89 -12.06 -87.02
C GLY A 56 -22.64 -12.15 -85.51
N GLU A 57 -21.77 -11.32 -84.97
CA GLU A 57 -21.49 -11.19 -83.54
C GLU A 57 -22.00 -9.84 -83.03
N ARG A 58 -22.45 -9.80 -81.77
CA ARG A 58 -22.87 -8.55 -81.12
C ARG A 58 -21.69 -7.91 -80.40
N TRP A 59 -21.60 -6.59 -80.49
CA TRP A 59 -20.52 -5.78 -79.93
C TRP A 59 -21.10 -4.57 -79.20
N ILE A 60 -20.41 -4.05 -78.19
CA ILE A 60 -20.74 -2.78 -77.52
C ILE A 60 -19.53 -1.85 -77.57
N ARG A 61 -19.77 -0.57 -77.85
CA ARG A 61 -18.73 0.46 -77.72
C ARG A 61 -18.78 1.09 -76.33
N TYR A 62 -17.74 0.87 -75.53
CA TYR A 62 -17.61 1.42 -74.18
C TYR A 62 -16.29 2.18 -74.04
N LYS A 63 -16.36 3.45 -73.64
CA LYS A 63 -15.23 4.38 -73.52
C LYS A 63 -14.25 4.36 -74.72
N GLY A 64 -14.79 4.29 -75.94
CA GLY A 64 -13.99 4.32 -77.17
C GLY A 64 -13.39 2.98 -77.61
N THR A 65 -13.59 1.89 -76.85
CA THR A 65 -13.18 0.53 -77.20
C THR A 65 -14.39 -0.34 -77.57
N ASP A 66 -14.22 -1.22 -78.55
CA ASP A 66 -15.24 -2.19 -78.96
C ASP A 66 -15.01 -3.52 -78.27
N TYR A 67 -16.00 -3.96 -77.50
CA TYR A 67 -15.99 -5.25 -76.85
C TYR A 67 -17.01 -6.16 -77.50
N ARG A 68 -16.63 -7.41 -77.72
CA ARG A 68 -17.58 -8.44 -78.16
C ARG A 68 -18.50 -8.78 -76.99
N LEU A 69 -19.76 -9.10 -77.27
CA LEU A 69 -20.72 -9.56 -76.27
C LEU A 69 -20.94 -11.06 -76.37
N SER A 70 -21.11 -11.71 -75.21
CA SER A 70 -21.54 -13.10 -75.11
C SER A 70 -22.98 -13.27 -75.60
N TYR A 71 -23.43 -14.53 -75.67
CA TYR A 71 -24.84 -14.84 -75.98
C TYR A 71 -25.83 -14.35 -74.91
N LYS A 72 -25.35 -14.02 -73.70
CA LYS A 72 -26.10 -13.40 -72.61
C LYS A 72 -25.75 -11.92 -72.38
N ASN A 73 -25.08 -11.25 -73.33
CA ASN A 73 -24.64 -9.85 -73.24
C ASN A 73 -23.50 -9.56 -72.24
N ASP A 74 -22.76 -10.57 -71.78
CA ASP A 74 -21.57 -10.35 -70.96
C ASP A 74 -20.41 -9.86 -71.83
N LEU A 75 -19.55 -9.00 -71.27
CA LEU A 75 -18.45 -8.38 -71.99
C LEU A 75 -17.32 -9.39 -72.24
N GLN A 76 -16.87 -9.53 -73.49
CA GLN A 76 -15.69 -10.33 -73.83
C GLN A 76 -14.49 -9.42 -74.08
N PHE A 77 -13.40 -9.69 -73.36
CA PHE A 77 -12.17 -8.91 -73.44
C PHE A 77 -11.26 -9.40 -74.57
N PRO A 78 -10.51 -8.49 -75.23
CA PRO A 78 -9.59 -8.85 -76.29
C PRO A 78 -8.38 -9.61 -75.74
N PHE A 79 -7.74 -10.42 -76.60
CA PHE A 79 -6.54 -11.17 -76.23
C PHE A 79 -5.41 -10.24 -75.74
N LEU A 80 -4.88 -10.53 -74.55
CA LEU A 80 -3.74 -9.84 -73.95
C LEU A 80 -2.49 -10.74 -74.05
N PRO A 81 -1.45 -10.40 -74.84
CA PRO A 81 -0.25 -11.23 -74.95
C PRO A 81 0.57 -11.21 -73.65
N TYR A 82 1.08 -12.38 -73.26
CA TYR A 82 1.93 -12.55 -72.07
C TYR A 82 3.21 -11.70 -72.20
N GLN A 83 3.41 -10.74 -71.29
CA GLN A 83 4.47 -9.73 -71.24
C GLN A 83 4.38 -8.60 -72.30
N GLY A 84 4.01 -7.40 -71.85
CA GLY A 84 4.06 -6.17 -72.65
C GLY A 84 2.83 -5.89 -73.53
N GLY A 85 1.73 -6.62 -73.33
CA GLY A 85 0.45 -6.33 -73.98
C GLY A 85 -0.20 -5.03 -73.49
N ASP A 86 -0.88 -4.32 -74.39
CA ASP A 86 -1.68 -3.15 -74.05
C ASP A 86 -2.96 -3.57 -73.29
N ASP A 87 -2.96 -3.41 -71.97
CA ASP A 87 -4.11 -3.71 -71.09
C ASP A 87 -5.13 -2.56 -71.01
N THR A 88 -4.97 -1.50 -71.82
CA THR A 88 -5.91 -0.37 -71.90
C THR A 88 -7.38 -0.82 -72.06
N PRO A 89 -7.73 -1.84 -72.88
CA PRO A 89 -9.10 -2.37 -72.94
C PRO A 89 -9.62 -2.92 -71.60
N TYR A 90 -8.76 -3.53 -70.78
CA TYR A 90 -9.16 -4.04 -69.46
C TYR A 90 -9.36 -2.87 -68.49
N ARG A 91 -8.40 -1.95 -68.44
CA ARG A 91 -8.44 -0.77 -67.55
C ARG A 91 -9.49 0.27 -67.92
N ASN A 92 -9.94 0.34 -69.17
CA ASN A 92 -11.08 1.17 -69.57
C ASN A 92 -12.36 0.74 -68.83
N VAL A 93 -12.52 -0.57 -68.63
CA VAL A 93 -13.64 -1.16 -67.91
C VAL A 93 -13.35 -1.12 -66.41
N ILE A 94 -12.21 -1.62 -65.98
CA ILE A 94 -11.78 -1.69 -64.57
C ILE A 94 -10.84 -0.51 -64.29
N ASP A 95 -11.41 0.69 -64.22
CA ASP A 95 -10.67 1.96 -64.11
C ASP A 95 -10.31 2.37 -62.68
N PHE A 96 -10.52 1.47 -61.73
CA PHE A 96 -10.30 1.67 -60.30
C PHE A 96 -9.13 0.83 -59.75
N VAL A 97 -8.28 0.29 -60.63
CA VAL A 97 -7.01 -0.38 -60.27
C VAL A 97 -5.84 0.21 -61.07
N ASP A 98 -4.68 0.28 -60.44
CA ASP A 98 -3.45 0.84 -61.04
C ASP A 98 -2.45 -0.25 -61.46
N GLN A 99 -1.21 0.13 -61.74
CA GLN A 99 -0.15 -0.76 -62.24
C GLN A 99 0.32 -1.81 -61.23
N SER A 100 -0.05 -1.68 -59.94
CA SER A 100 0.17 -2.71 -58.92
C SER A 100 -0.68 -3.98 -59.15
N TRP A 101 -1.67 -3.90 -60.04
CA TRP A 101 -2.54 -5.02 -60.43
C TRP A 101 -2.23 -5.51 -61.84
N GLU A 102 -2.31 -6.82 -62.04
CA GLU A 102 -2.05 -7.52 -63.31
C GLU A 102 -3.27 -8.31 -63.78
N PHE A 103 -3.60 -8.18 -65.07
CA PHE A 103 -4.62 -8.96 -65.75
C PHE A 103 -4.00 -10.17 -66.46
N MET A 104 -4.50 -11.36 -66.17
CA MET A 104 -4.21 -12.60 -66.89
C MET A 104 -5.44 -13.02 -67.68
N MET A 105 -5.37 -12.99 -69.01
CA MET A 105 -6.50 -13.35 -69.87
C MET A 105 -6.85 -14.84 -69.77
N TYR A 106 -8.13 -15.14 -69.63
CA TYR A 106 -8.63 -16.51 -69.61
C TYR A 106 -10.06 -16.59 -70.17
N ASP A 107 -10.29 -17.47 -71.15
CA ASP A 107 -11.63 -17.79 -71.69
C ASP A 107 -12.51 -16.59 -72.12
N GLY A 108 -11.88 -15.53 -72.63
CA GLY A 108 -12.56 -14.30 -73.06
C GLY A 108 -12.89 -13.34 -71.90
N GLY A 109 -12.52 -13.69 -70.67
CA GLY A 109 -12.48 -12.82 -69.50
C GLY A 109 -11.06 -12.69 -68.95
N PHE A 110 -10.90 -12.66 -67.63
CA PHE A 110 -9.59 -12.49 -66.98
C PHE A 110 -9.57 -12.98 -65.52
N TYR A 111 -8.36 -13.28 -65.06
CA TYR A 111 -7.97 -13.19 -63.66
C TYR A 111 -7.30 -11.83 -63.41
N LEU A 112 -7.65 -11.14 -62.33
CA LEU A 112 -7.05 -9.89 -61.89
C LEU A 112 -6.43 -10.12 -60.52
N MET A 113 -5.14 -9.86 -60.39
CA MET A 113 -4.38 -10.16 -59.18
C MET A 113 -3.38 -9.05 -58.84
N SER A 114 -3.08 -8.88 -57.56
CA SER A 114 -2.04 -7.97 -57.11
C SER A 114 -0.66 -8.52 -57.48
N ARG A 115 0.26 -7.66 -57.89
CA ARG A 115 1.66 -8.05 -58.14
C ARG A 115 2.42 -8.35 -56.84
N GLU A 116 1.92 -7.88 -55.71
CA GLU A 116 2.59 -8.02 -54.40
C GLU A 116 2.23 -9.35 -53.72
N PHE A 117 0.94 -9.72 -53.73
CA PHE A 117 0.43 -10.87 -52.98
C PHE A 117 -0.47 -11.81 -53.80
N GLY A 118 -0.70 -11.50 -55.08
CA GLY A 118 -1.53 -12.31 -55.95
C GLY A 118 -0.87 -13.65 -56.27
N VAL A 119 -1.60 -14.73 -56.03
CA VAL A 119 -1.18 -16.11 -56.33
C VAL A 119 -2.31 -16.79 -57.09
N TYR A 120 -1.97 -17.60 -58.09
CA TYR A 120 -2.91 -18.48 -58.77
C TYR A 120 -2.30 -19.88 -58.82
N GLU A 121 -2.94 -20.83 -58.12
CA GLU A 121 -2.53 -22.23 -58.09
C GLU A 121 -3.33 -23.07 -59.09
N SER A 122 -2.74 -24.19 -59.50
CA SER A 122 -3.31 -25.05 -60.56
C SER A 122 -4.64 -25.74 -60.21
N ASP A 123 -5.05 -25.70 -58.94
CA ASP A 123 -6.30 -26.24 -58.41
C ASP A 123 -7.40 -25.19 -58.21
N GLU A 124 -7.25 -24.02 -58.84
CA GLU A 124 -8.16 -22.86 -58.74
C GLU A 124 -8.23 -22.21 -57.35
N GLN A 125 -7.26 -22.48 -56.47
CA GLN A 125 -7.04 -21.73 -55.23
C GLN A 125 -6.07 -20.57 -55.48
N GLY A 126 -6.10 -19.55 -54.61
CA GLY A 126 -5.19 -18.41 -54.71
C GLY A 126 -5.74 -17.12 -54.12
N CYS A 127 -5.28 -16.00 -54.68
CA CYS A 127 -5.62 -14.63 -54.30
C CYS A 127 -5.84 -13.77 -55.55
N PHE A 128 -7.06 -13.82 -56.12
CA PHE A 128 -7.38 -13.18 -57.40
C PHE A 128 -8.89 -12.92 -57.56
N ILE A 129 -9.23 -12.05 -58.51
CA ILE A 129 -10.60 -11.83 -59.00
C ILE A 129 -10.72 -12.50 -60.36
N GLU A 130 -11.72 -13.35 -60.53
CA GLU A 130 -12.04 -14.04 -61.77
C GLU A 130 -13.32 -13.49 -62.37
N TYR A 131 -13.21 -13.13 -63.64
CA TYR A 131 -14.35 -12.88 -64.50
C TYR A 131 -14.26 -13.77 -65.72
N ILE A 132 -15.31 -14.54 -65.99
CA ILE A 132 -15.43 -15.29 -67.24
C ILE A 132 -16.83 -15.08 -67.83
N PRO A 133 -16.95 -14.50 -69.04
CA PRO A 133 -18.24 -14.26 -69.67
C PRO A 133 -18.96 -15.58 -70.02
N ALA A 134 -20.31 -15.55 -70.09
CA ALA A 134 -21.07 -16.72 -70.48
C ALA A 134 -20.63 -17.21 -71.86
N SER A 135 -20.56 -18.52 -72.03
CA SER A 135 -20.12 -19.13 -73.30
C SER A 135 -20.91 -20.40 -73.57
N HIS A 136 -20.96 -20.78 -74.84
CA HIS A 136 -21.62 -22.00 -75.26
C HIS A 136 -20.80 -22.70 -76.35
N GLY A 137 -20.91 -24.02 -76.42
CA GLY A 137 -20.35 -24.82 -77.51
C GLY A 137 -21.08 -24.58 -78.83
N SER A 138 -20.82 -25.41 -79.85
CA SER A 138 -21.58 -25.35 -81.09
C SER A 138 -23.05 -25.72 -80.87
N LYS A 139 -23.94 -25.18 -81.71
CA LYS A 139 -25.38 -25.46 -81.67
C LYS A 139 -25.67 -26.85 -82.27
N ARG A 140 -26.42 -27.67 -81.56
CA ARG A 140 -26.93 -28.97 -82.01
C ARG A 140 -28.11 -28.76 -82.98
N ALA A 141 -28.46 -29.82 -83.71
CA ALA A 141 -29.54 -29.79 -84.70
C ALA A 141 -30.94 -29.50 -84.09
N ASP A 142 -31.13 -29.75 -82.80
CA ASP A 142 -32.35 -29.46 -82.04
C ASP A 142 -32.42 -28.03 -81.47
N GLY A 143 -31.38 -27.22 -81.71
CA GLY A 143 -31.28 -25.84 -81.23
C GLY A 143 -30.63 -25.68 -79.86
N SER A 144 -30.32 -26.76 -79.13
CA SER A 144 -29.56 -26.71 -77.87
C SER A 144 -28.05 -26.58 -78.14
N TYR A 145 -27.24 -26.18 -77.15
CA TYR A 145 -25.79 -26.11 -77.31
C TYR A 145 -25.09 -27.38 -76.80
N ILE A 146 -23.90 -27.71 -77.35
CA ILE A 146 -23.11 -28.90 -76.93
C ILE A 146 -22.79 -28.85 -75.43
N TRP A 147 -22.48 -27.65 -74.94
CA TRP A 147 -22.34 -27.28 -73.55
C TRP A 147 -22.72 -25.80 -73.42
N GLU A 148 -23.15 -25.37 -72.25
CA GLU A 148 -23.34 -23.96 -71.89
C GLU A 148 -22.69 -23.72 -70.54
N ARG A 149 -22.05 -22.56 -70.39
CA ARG A 149 -21.52 -22.07 -69.13
C ARG A 149 -22.09 -20.68 -68.90
N ASP A 150 -22.61 -20.45 -67.70
CA ASP A 150 -23.03 -19.11 -67.30
C ASP A 150 -21.83 -18.20 -67.06
N VAL A 151 -22.09 -16.92 -66.83
CA VAL A 151 -21.05 -15.98 -66.39
C VAL A 151 -20.51 -16.41 -65.02
N ILE A 152 -19.19 -16.30 -64.83
CA ILE A 152 -18.52 -16.52 -63.55
C ILE A 152 -18.01 -15.18 -63.04
N TYR A 153 -18.39 -14.88 -61.80
CA TYR A 153 -17.78 -13.85 -60.98
C TYR A 153 -17.31 -14.54 -59.70
N ARG A 154 -16.00 -14.56 -59.45
CA ARG A 154 -15.43 -15.14 -58.24
C ARG A 154 -14.32 -14.22 -57.72
N THR A 155 -14.27 -14.02 -56.42
CA THR A 155 -13.11 -13.43 -55.74
C THR A 155 -12.57 -14.51 -54.82
N GLU A 156 -11.35 -14.97 -55.09
CA GLU A 156 -10.69 -16.05 -54.36
C GLU A 156 -9.69 -15.47 -53.37
N THR A 157 -9.76 -15.92 -52.11
CA THR A 157 -8.94 -15.40 -50.99
C THR A 157 -8.35 -16.52 -50.12
N ASN A 158 -8.44 -17.77 -50.56
CA ASN A 158 -8.01 -18.94 -49.77
C ASN A 158 -6.49 -19.05 -49.59
N ASP A 159 -5.69 -18.44 -50.47
CA ASP A 159 -4.23 -18.42 -50.34
C ASP A 159 -3.64 -17.07 -50.80
N CYS A 160 -3.74 -16.07 -49.92
CA CYS A 160 -3.12 -14.76 -50.05
C CYS A 160 -1.77 -14.67 -49.29
N GLY A 161 -1.10 -15.81 -49.08
CA GLY A 161 0.13 -15.90 -48.30
C GLY A 161 -0.08 -15.60 -46.81
N ALA A 162 0.67 -14.64 -46.26
CA ALA A 162 0.56 -14.24 -44.85
C ALA A 162 -0.63 -13.29 -44.56
N LEU A 163 -1.28 -12.78 -45.61
CA LEU A 163 -2.42 -11.87 -45.48
C LEU A 163 -3.70 -12.68 -45.23
N VAL A 164 -4.30 -12.43 -44.07
CA VAL A 164 -5.56 -13.04 -43.67
C VAL A 164 -6.64 -11.97 -43.55
N LYS A 165 -7.89 -12.37 -43.78
CA LYS A 165 -9.03 -11.50 -43.48
C LYS A 165 -8.97 -11.11 -41.99
N PRO A 166 -9.02 -9.80 -41.66
CA PRO A 166 -9.01 -9.37 -40.28
C PRO A 166 -10.24 -9.88 -39.53
N GLU A 167 -10.08 -10.09 -38.22
CA GLU A 167 -11.18 -10.40 -37.32
C GLU A 167 -11.07 -9.53 -36.07
N ILE A 168 -12.16 -8.88 -35.67
CA ILE A 168 -12.25 -8.25 -34.34
C ILE A 168 -13.19 -9.13 -33.50
N ALA A 169 -12.60 -9.97 -32.66
CA ALA A 169 -13.32 -10.95 -31.86
C ALA A 169 -14.17 -10.28 -30.77
N SER A 170 -13.68 -9.17 -30.20
CA SER A 170 -14.38 -8.40 -29.18
C SER A 170 -14.03 -6.92 -29.24
N LEU A 171 -14.95 -6.07 -28.79
CA LEU A 171 -14.72 -4.63 -28.54
C LEU A 171 -15.38 -4.29 -27.21
N THR A 172 -14.62 -3.72 -26.28
CA THR A 172 -15.06 -3.43 -24.91
C THR A 172 -14.70 -2.00 -24.51
N VAL A 173 -15.60 -1.36 -23.75
CA VAL A 173 -15.29 -0.11 -23.03
C VAL A 173 -14.46 -0.49 -21.81
N SER A 174 -13.18 -0.11 -21.78
CA SER A 174 -12.27 -0.46 -20.68
C SER A 174 -12.30 0.55 -19.54
N SER A 175 -12.53 1.82 -19.84
CA SER A 175 -12.75 2.86 -18.83
C SER A 175 -13.64 3.98 -19.35
N LEU A 176 -14.37 4.62 -18.45
CA LEU A 176 -15.36 5.65 -18.79
C LEU A 176 -15.36 6.77 -17.75
N SER A 177 -15.48 7.98 -18.26
CA SER A 177 -15.44 9.24 -17.53
C SER A 177 -16.54 10.17 -18.07
N ASP A 178 -16.72 11.31 -17.41
CA ASP A 178 -17.58 12.40 -17.88
C ASP A 178 -17.00 13.12 -19.11
N ALA A 179 -15.68 13.13 -19.24
CA ALA A 179 -14.95 13.83 -20.30
C ALA A 179 -14.23 12.89 -21.29
N GLY A 180 -14.28 11.57 -21.11
CA GLY A 180 -13.59 10.64 -22.00
C GLY A 180 -13.86 9.17 -21.75
N VAL A 181 -13.32 8.33 -22.62
CA VAL A 181 -13.58 6.89 -22.67
C VAL A 181 -12.38 6.17 -23.27
N SER A 182 -12.11 4.93 -22.83
CA SER A 182 -11.10 4.07 -23.43
C SER A 182 -11.70 2.75 -23.89
N PHE A 183 -11.09 2.18 -24.94
CA PHE A 183 -11.53 0.96 -25.58
C PHE A 183 -10.39 -0.02 -25.76
N ASP A 184 -10.73 -1.30 -25.59
CA ASP A 184 -9.88 -2.44 -25.88
C ASP A 184 -10.60 -3.40 -26.82
N TRP A 185 -9.84 -4.12 -27.64
CA TRP A 185 -10.35 -5.12 -28.56
C TRP A 185 -9.34 -6.23 -28.80
N LEU A 186 -9.83 -7.39 -29.26
CA LEU A 186 -9.02 -8.58 -29.57
C LEU A 186 -9.14 -8.95 -31.05
N GLY A 187 -8.08 -9.57 -31.59
CA GLY A 187 -8.05 -10.14 -32.95
C GLY A 187 -7.35 -9.27 -34.01
N GLN A 188 -6.87 -8.08 -33.64
CA GLN A 188 -6.10 -7.23 -34.56
C GLN A 188 -4.74 -7.87 -34.89
N ASN A 189 -4.42 -8.01 -36.18
CA ASN A 189 -3.07 -8.34 -36.65
C ASN A 189 -2.25 -7.05 -36.82
N GLU A 190 -0.92 -7.16 -36.72
CA GLU A 190 -0.01 -5.99 -36.82
C GLU A 190 -0.11 -5.25 -38.16
N THR A 191 -0.49 -5.96 -39.24
CA THR A 191 -0.62 -5.39 -40.59
C THR A 191 -1.99 -4.80 -40.89
N ASP A 192 -2.96 -4.94 -39.98
CA ASP A 192 -4.33 -4.48 -40.22
C ASP A 192 -4.42 -2.94 -40.13
N SER A 193 -5.09 -2.33 -41.10
CA SER A 193 -5.50 -0.93 -41.04
C SER A 193 -6.80 -0.83 -40.24
N VAL A 194 -6.68 -0.39 -39.00
CA VAL A 194 -7.82 -0.22 -38.09
C VAL A 194 -8.22 1.24 -37.99
N THR A 195 -9.49 1.52 -38.24
CA THR A 195 -10.11 2.83 -38.05
C THR A 195 -11.11 2.77 -36.90
N LEU A 196 -11.08 3.77 -36.03
CA LEU A 196 -12.09 3.98 -34.98
C LEU A 196 -12.85 5.29 -35.26
N THR A 197 -14.18 5.22 -35.22
CA THR A 197 -15.06 6.37 -35.38
C THR A 197 -15.93 6.54 -34.14
N VAL A 198 -15.98 7.76 -33.58
CA VAL A 198 -16.85 8.13 -32.46
C VAL A 198 -17.93 9.07 -32.98
N THR A 199 -19.19 8.73 -32.76
CA THR A 199 -20.34 9.53 -33.19
C THR A 199 -21.18 9.92 -31.98
N ASN A 200 -21.43 11.22 -31.82
CA ASN A 200 -22.40 11.71 -30.85
C ASN A 200 -23.82 11.40 -31.35
N LEU A 201 -24.62 10.66 -30.58
CA LEU A 201 -25.97 10.26 -31.00
C LEU A 201 -27.00 11.39 -30.84
N SER A 202 -26.69 12.41 -30.03
CA SER A 202 -27.52 13.61 -29.90
C SER A 202 -27.21 14.65 -30.99
N ASP A 203 -26.03 14.57 -31.60
CA ASP A 203 -25.57 15.43 -32.69
C ASP A 203 -24.76 14.60 -33.69
N HIS A 204 -25.44 13.95 -34.64
CA HIS A 204 -24.81 13.11 -35.65
C HIS A 204 -23.82 13.84 -36.57
N SER A 205 -23.64 15.16 -36.44
CA SER A 205 -22.58 15.92 -37.13
C SER A 205 -21.26 15.95 -36.35
N ASP A 206 -21.28 15.68 -35.04
CA ASP A 206 -20.11 15.52 -34.17
C ASP A 206 -19.58 14.08 -34.29
N VAL A 207 -18.80 13.88 -35.36
CA VAL A 207 -18.12 12.61 -35.69
C VAL A 207 -16.62 12.82 -35.68
N ARG A 208 -15.90 11.99 -34.91
CA ARG A 208 -14.44 11.97 -34.85
C ARG A 208 -13.93 10.66 -35.41
N ARG A 209 -12.93 10.72 -36.29
CA ARG A 209 -12.34 9.55 -36.94
C ARG A 209 -10.85 9.49 -36.63
N TYR A 210 -10.38 8.29 -36.28
CA TYR A 210 -9.00 7.97 -35.98
C TYR A 210 -8.57 6.80 -36.87
N ASP A 211 -7.47 6.95 -37.58
CA ASP A 211 -6.92 5.93 -38.48
C ASP A 211 -5.65 5.32 -37.89
N HIS A 212 -5.33 4.08 -38.27
CA HIS A 212 -4.17 3.30 -37.78
C HIS A 212 -4.13 3.16 -36.25
N VAL A 213 -5.27 2.89 -35.63
CA VAL A 213 -5.38 2.74 -34.17
C VAL A 213 -4.99 1.34 -33.70
N SER A 214 -4.64 1.22 -32.42
CA SER A 214 -4.35 -0.06 -31.75
C SER A 214 -5.12 -0.16 -30.42
N ALA A 215 -5.33 -1.39 -29.94
CA ALA A 215 -6.08 -1.64 -28.70
C ALA A 215 -5.50 -0.85 -27.50
N GLY A 216 -6.36 -0.44 -26.58
CA GLY A 216 -6.02 0.47 -25.48
C GLY A 216 -6.13 1.94 -25.87
N PHE A 217 -7.07 2.28 -26.75
CA PHE A 217 -7.21 3.63 -27.34
C PHE A 217 -8.14 4.50 -26.49
N PHE A 218 -7.71 5.73 -26.19
CA PHE A 218 -8.47 6.71 -25.41
C PHE A 218 -9.00 7.85 -26.28
N VAL A 219 -10.25 8.24 -26.04
CA VAL A 219 -10.89 9.40 -26.66
C VAL A 219 -11.32 10.37 -25.56
N GLY A 220 -10.68 11.55 -25.53
CA GLY A 220 -10.98 12.63 -24.60
C GLY A 220 -11.86 13.73 -25.18
N GLY A 221 -12.19 14.74 -24.36
CA GLY A 221 -12.98 15.90 -24.77
C GLY A 221 -14.43 15.56 -25.16
N LEU A 222 -15.00 14.52 -24.55
CA LEU A 222 -16.42 14.18 -24.68
C LEU A 222 -17.26 15.05 -23.74
N LYS A 223 -18.56 15.16 -24.03
CA LYS A 223 -19.50 15.88 -23.18
C LYS A 223 -20.04 14.95 -22.09
N PRO A 224 -20.24 15.42 -20.85
CA PRO A 224 -20.90 14.65 -19.80
C PRO A 224 -22.33 14.23 -20.17
N GLU A 225 -22.82 13.14 -19.59
CA GLU A 225 -24.19 12.60 -19.74
C GLU A 225 -24.67 12.50 -21.20
N THR A 226 -23.76 12.24 -22.13
CA THR A 226 -24.02 12.23 -23.57
C THR A 226 -23.81 10.84 -24.13
N GLN A 227 -24.75 10.39 -24.97
CA GLN A 227 -24.68 9.08 -25.60
C GLN A 227 -23.83 9.13 -26.87
N TYR A 228 -22.90 8.19 -26.98
CA TYR A 228 -22.01 8.04 -28.12
C TYR A 228 -22.08 6.62 -28.69
N GLU A 229 -21.75 6.50 -29.96
CA GLU A 229 -21.54 5.23 -30.66
C GLU A 229 -20.10 5.18 -31.20
N ILE A 230 -19.43 4.07 -30.93
CA ILE A 230 -18.10 3.76 -31.49
C ILE A 230 -18.28 2.69 -32.53
N ALA A 231 -17.65 2.88 -33.69
CA ALA A 231 -17.48 1.85 -34.70
C ALA A 231 -15.98 1.61 -34.94
N ILE A 232 -15.54 0.36 -34.82
CA ILE A 232 -14.21 -0.08 -35.23
C ILE A 232 -14.32 -0.86 -36.54
N SER A 233 -13.48 -0.51 -37.51
CA SER A 233 -13.36 -1.20 -38.79
C SER A 233 -11.91 -1.63 -38.95
N SER A 234 -11.67 -2.91 -39.17
CA SER A 234 -10.34 -3.46 -39.43
C SER A 234 -10.27 -3.98 -40.85
N CYS A 235 -9.28 -3.53 -41.63
CA CYS A 235 -9.11 -3.89 -43.03
C CYS A 235 -7.68 -4.34 -43.31
N SER A 236 -7.54 -5.42 -44.08
CA SER A 236 -6.28 -5.82 -44.71
C SER A 236 -6.31 -5.44 -46.19
N GLN A 237 -5.23 -5.73 -46.92
CA GLN A 237 -5.22 -5.64 -48.38
C GLN A 237 -6.21 -6.62 -49.06
N VAL A 238 -6.64 -7.68 -48.37
CA VAL A 238 -7.52 -8.72 -48.90
C VAL A 238 -8.99 -8.38 -48.69
N ASP A 239 -9.40 -8.12 -47.44
CA ASP A 239 -10.79 -7.83 -47.05
C ASP A 239 -10.86 -7.05 -45.73
N CYS A 240 -12.05 -6.53 -45.42
CA CYS A 240 -12.39 -5.89 -44.14
C CYS A 240 -13.22 -6.81 -43.24
N ALA A 241 -12.98 -6.74 -41.94
CA ALA A 241 -13.86 -7.30 -40.92
C ALA A 241 -15.20 -6.55 -40.91
N GLU A 242 -16.27 -7.24 -40.50
CA GLU A 242 -17.51 -6.54 -40.16
C GLU A 242 -17.25 -5.53 -39.03
N PRO A 243 -17.69 -4.27 -39.18
CA PRO A 243 -17.46 -3.28 -38.14
C PRO A 243 -18.11 -3.69 -36.82
N LYS A 244 -17.35 -3.64 -35.72
CA LYS A 244 -17.91 -3.83 -34.37
C LYS A 244 -18.34 -2.48 -33.83
N VAL A 245 -19.52 -2.45 -33.22
CA VAL A 245 -20.13 -1.23 -32.70
C VAL A 245 -20.44 -1.37 -31.22
N VAL A 246 -20.12 -0.36 -30.44
CA VAL A 246 -20.48 -0.27 -29.02
C VAL A 246 -21.06 1.10 -28.73
N ARG A 247 -22.13 1.13 -27.93
CA ARG A 247 -22.75 2.37 -27.43
C ARG A 247 -22.47 2.53 -25.95
N PHE A 248 -22.26 3.77 -25.53
CA PHE A 248 -22.04 4.12 -24.14
C PHE A 248 -22.56 5.54 -23.86
N THR A 249 -22.74 5.86 -22.58
CA THR A 249 -23.13 7.20 -22.11
C THR A 249 -22.06 7.66 -21.14
N THR A 250 -21.47 8.83 -21.36
CA THR A 250 -20.51 9.43 -20.43
C THR A 250 -21.13 9.71 -19.06
N GLN A 251 -20.28 9.80 -18.03
CA GLN A 251 -20.74 10.01 -16.65
C GLN A 251 -21.25 11.44 -16.40
N GLU A 252 -21.90 11.65 -15.25
CA GLU A 252 -22.26 12.98 -14.74
C GLU A 252 -21.04 13.90 -14.65
N ALA A 253 -21.23 15.20 -14.88
CA ALA A 253 -20.13 16.17 -14.91
C ALA A 253 -19.34 16.22 -13.59
N ARG A 254 -18.01 16.23 -13.70
CA ARG A 254 -17.07 16.28 -12.58
C ARG A 254 -16.12 17.46 -12.73
N VAL A 255 -15.46 17.82 -11.64
CA VAL A 255 -14.46 18.89 -11.63
C VAL A 255 -13.09 18.29 -11.36
N GLY A 256 -12.12 18.61 -12.21
CA GLY A 256 -10.73 18.20 -12.01
C GLY A 256 -10.02 19.15 -11.06
N PHE A 257 -9.42 18.60 -10.01
CA PHE A 257 -8.64 19.34 -9.03
C PHE A 257 -7.38 19.94 -9.68
N ALA A 258 -6.60 19.15 -10.41
CA ALA A 258 -5.32 19.54 -10.97
C ALA A 258 -5.39 20.14 -12.38
N ASP A 259 -6.57 20.24 -13.00
CA ASP A 259 -6.71 20.68 -14.39
C ASP A 259 -6.28 22.14 -14.62
N GLU A 260 -6.39 22.98 -13.58
CA GLU A 260 -6.01 24.39 -13.62
C GLU A 260 -4.60 24.64 -13.06
N ILE A 261 -3.92 23.59 -12.59
CA ILE A 261 -2.55 23.69 -12.08
C ILE A 261 -1.58 23.73 -13.29
N PRO A 262 -0.69 24.73 -13.38
CA PRO A 262 0.32 24.77 -14.43
C PRO A 262 1.14 23.48 -14.47
N THR A 263 1.32 22.93 -15.65
CA THR A 263 2.05 21.67 -15.87
C THR A 263 3.49 21.97 -16.31
N PRO A 264 4.49 21.94 -15.42
CA PRO A 264 5.89 22.14 -15.81
C PRO A 264 6.39 20.93 -16.62
N ASN A 265 7.07 21.17 -17.74
CA ASN A 265 7.67 20.10 -18.53
C ASN A 265 8.89 19.50 -17.80
N HIS A 266 8.88 18.18 -17.63
CA HIS A 266 9.98 17.41 -17.04
C HIS A 266 10.70 16.49 -18.03
N LEU A 267 10.17 16.37 -19.25
CA LEU A 267 10.66 15.47 -20.29
C LEU A 267 11.56 16.19 -21.28
N GLN A 268 12.53 15.46 -21.82
CA GLN A 268 13.34 15.87 -22.96
C GLN A 268 12.85 15.14 -24.21
N GLY A 269 12.48 15.87 -25.27
CA GLY A 269 12.03 15.26 -26.52
C GLY A 269 10.92 16.07 -27.20
N SER A 270 10.19 15.41 -28.09
CA SER A 270 9.04 15.99 -28.82
C SER A 270 7.70 15.82 -28.10
N LEU A 271 7.63 14.96 -27.08
CA LEU A 271 6.51 14.86 -26.16
C LEU A 271 6.83 15.65 -24.89
N GLU A 272 6.08 16.72 -24.65
CA GLU A 272 6.26 17.61 -23.50
C GLU A 272 5.16 17.37 -22.47
N GLY A 273 5.54 17.36 -21.18
CA GLY A 273 4.57 17.26 -20.11
C GLY A 273 5.17 17.11 -18.72
N GLY A 274 4.30 17.24 -17.73
CA GLY A 274 4.66 17.14 -16.32
C GLY A 274 4.61 15.72 -15.81
N LEU A 275 5.57 15.38 -14.97
CA LEU A 275 5.61 14.13 -14.23
C LEU A 275 5.42 14.39 -12.74
N SER A 276 4.70 13.50 -12.08
CA SER A 276 4.62 13.41 -10.63
C SER A 276 4.81 11.96 -10.18
N ILE A 277 5.60 11.78 -9.12
CA ILE A 277 5.89 10.49 -8.49
C ILE A 277 5.08 10.41 -7.21
N THR A 278 3.87 9.88 -7.32
CA THR A 278 2.89 9.90 -6.23
C THR A 278 3.13 8.74 -5.26
N GLN A 279 3.59 9.06 -4.05
CA GLN A 279 3.78 8.09 -2.96
C GLN A 279 2.94 8.45 -1.74
N THR A 280 3.38 9.43 -0.95
CA THR A 280 2.54 10.04 0.10
C THR A 280 1.72 11.20 -0.45
N HIS A 281 2.24 11.90 -1.45
CA HIS A 281 1.64 13.09 -2.05
C HIS A 281 1.77 13.09 -3.57
N THR A 282 0.79 13.66 -4.27
CA THR A 282 0.80 13.87 -5.73
C THR A 282 1.65 15.08 -6.16
N SER A 283 2.18 15.86 -5.22
CA SER A 283 2.93 17.09 -5.49
C SER A 283 4.45 16.86 -5.60
N VAL A 284 4.90 15.61 -5.55
CA VAL A 284 6.32 15.21 -5.68
C VAL A 284 6.71 15.14 -7.15
N ALA A 285 7.54 16.07 -7.60
CA ALA A 285 8.11 16.08 -8.94
C ALA A 285 9.39 15.20 -8.99
N PRO A 286 9.90 14.86 -10.19
CA PRO A 286 11.17 14.14 -10.32
C PRO A 286 12.35 14.87 -9.65
N LYS A 287 12.41 16.20 -9.73
CA LYS A 287 13.51 17.03 -9.19
C LYS A 287 13.04 18.45 -8.87
N GLY A 288 13.86 19.20 -8.13
CA GLY A 288 13.58 20.60 -7.79
C GLY A 288 12.49 20.78 -6.74
N ASN A 289 12.15 19.71 -6.02
CA ASN A 289 11.10 19.73 -4.99
C ASN A 289 11.40 20.74 -3.88
N GLU A 290 12.67 21.03 -3.57
CA GLU A 290 13.06 22.07 -2.62
C GLU A 290 12.75 23.50 -3.05
N LEU A 291 12.52 23.73 -4.35
CA LEU A 291 12.30 25.06 -4.91
C LEU A 291 10.81 25.45 -4.94
N THR A 292 9.91 24.54 -4.58
CA THR A 292 8.45 24.76 -4.57
C THR A 292 8.01 25.35 -3.23
N GLY A 293 7.50 26.59 -3.17
CA GLY A 293 6.97 27.16 -1.93
C GLY A 293 7.87 26.96 -0.69
N GLN A 294 7.40 26.16 0.28
CA GLN A 294 8.14 25.76 1.50
C GLN A 294 8.93 24.43 1.37
N GLY A 295 8.96 23.85 0.18
CA GLY A 295 9.63 22.62 -0.24
C GLY A 295 8.76 21.38 -0.13
N HIS A 296 8.71 20.55 -1.17
CA HIS A 296 8.01 19.25 -1.19
C HIS A 296 8.94 18.08 -0.89
N LEU A 297 8.42 16.88 -0.68
CA LEU A 297 9.27 15.69 -0.49
C LEU A 297 10.07 15.35 -1.75
N ASP A 298 11.19 14.65 -1.57
CA ASP A 298 11.87 13.94 -2.66
C ASP A 298 11.25 12.53 -2.80
N ALA A 299 11.46 11.83 -3.93
CA ALA A 299 10.92 10.48 -4.11
C ALA A 299 11.53 9.50 -3.10
N ILE A 300 10.72 8.74 -2.38
CA ILE A 300 11.18 7.79 -1.35
C ILE A 300 11.68 6.53 -2.05
N MET A 301 12.93 6.15 -1.78
CA MET A 301 13.50 4.94 -2.35
C MET A 301 12.82 3.69 -1.81
N HIS A 302 12.73 2.63 -2.62
CA HIS A 302 12.16 1.33 -2.24
C HIS A 302 10.73 1.42 -1.71
N ARG A 303 9.92 2.29 -2.30
CA ARG A 303 8.49 2.44 -2.00
C ARG A 303 7.74 2.55 -3.31
N GLU A 304 6.70 1.74 -3.47
CA GLU A 304 5.84 1.80 -4.65
C GLU A 304 5.31 3.22 -4.89
N ALA A 305 5.09 3.57 -6.15
CA ALA A 305 4.59 4.88 -6.53
C ALA A 305 3.56 4.77 -7.65
N LEU A 306 2.68 5.77 -7.76
CA LEU A 306 1.91 6.01 -8.97
C LEU A 306 2.60 7.13 -9.76
N LEU A 307 3.13 6.81 -10.94
CA LEU A 307 3.60 7.81 -11.88
C LEU A 307 2.39 8.48 -12.53
N LEU A 308 2.33 9.80 -12.47
CA LEU A 308 1.36 10.61 -13.19
C LEU A 308 2.07 11.37 -14.29
N PHE A 309 1.56 11.28 -15.52
CA PHE A 309 2.01 12.06 -16.66
C PHE A 309 0.86 12.95 -17.16
N THR A 310 1.06 14.26 -17.09
CA THR A 310 0.10 15.23 -17.64
C THR A 310 0.75 15.87 -18.87
N PRO A 311 0.22 15.63 -20.07
CA PRO A 311 0.75 16.25 -21.28
C PRO A 311 0.50 17.76 -21.30
N GLN A 312 1.30 18.48 -22.07
CA GLN A 312 1.11 19.91 -22.25
C GLN A 312 -0.25 20.22 -22.92
N GLN A 313 -0.90 21.32 -22.51
CA GLN A 313 -2.22 21.67 -23.03
C GLN A 313 -2.23 21.80 -24.56
N GLY A 314 -3.28 21.24 -25.19
CA GLY A 314 -3.51 21.32 -26.64
C GLY A 314 -2.97 20.13 -27.44
N GLU A 315 -2.27 19.20 -26.79
CA GLU A 315 -1.85 17.95 -27.42
C GLU A 315 -2.98 16.91 -27.42
N GLU A 316 -3.31 16.36 -28.59
CA GLU A 316 -4.18 15.19 -28.69
C GLU A 316 -3.35 13.94 -28.42
N ILE A 317 -3.69 13.21 -27.36
CA ILE A 317 -3.04 11.96 -26.97
C ILE A 317 -4.12 10.93 -26.74
N ASN A 318 -4.00 9.82 -27.47
CA ASN A 318 -4.93 8.72 -27.40
C ASN A 318 -4.32 7.47 -26.78
N GLN A 319 -2.98 7.34 -26.78
CA GLN A 319 -2.26 6.28 -26.09
C GLN A 319 -0.90 6.81 -25.65
N VAL A 320 -0.41 6.34 -24.50
CA VAL A 320 0.97 6.58 -24.05
C VAL A 320 1.58 5.24 -23.69
N ARG A 321 2.63 4.85 -24.40
CA ARG A 321 3.49 3.73 -24.04
C ARG A 321 4.61 4.25 -23.14
N ALA A 322 4.87 3.55 -22.05
CA ALA A 322 5.97 3.81 -21.14
C ALA A 322 6.95 2.64 -21.16
N ASP A 323 8.21 2.95 -21.43
CA ASP A 323 9.34 2.09 -21.12
C ASP A 323 9.93 2.56 -19.78
N VAL A 324 9.96 1.66 -18.81
CA VAL A 324 10.61 1.84 -17.52
C VAL A 324 11.98 1.20 -17.60
N LEU A 325 13.02 2.00 -17.35
CA LEU A 325 14.40 1.55 -17.45
C LEU A 325 15.09 1.67 -16.10
N LEU A 326 15.88 0.65 -15.74
CA LEU A 326 16.75 0.66 -14.58
C LEU A 326 18.19 0.47 -15.04
N ASP A 327 19.06 1.43 -14.73
CA ASP A 327 20.47 1.43 -15.13
C ASP A 327 20.67 1.29 -16.66
N GLY A 328 19.71 1.82 -17.43
CA GLY A 328 19.71 1.81 -18.89
C GLY A 328 19.07 0.57 -19.53
N GLU A 329 18.67 -0.44 -18.75
CA GLU A 329 17.98 -1.64 -19.24
C GLU A 329 16.47 -1.51 -19.08
N VAL A 330 15.70 -1.86 -20.11
CA VAL A 330 14.23 -1.86 -20.05
C VAL A 330 13.78 -3.02 -19.16
N VAL A 331 13.19 -2.68 -18.01
CA VAL A 331 12.61 -3.67 -17.07
C VAL A 331 11.12 -3.89 -17.33
N GLN A 332 10.43 -2.91 -17.92
CA GLN A 332 9.01 -3.00 -18.27
C GLN A 332 8.69 -2.10 -19.46
N THR A 333 7.90 -2.62 -20.41
CA THR A 333 7.18 -1.83 -21.42
C THR A 333 5.68 -2.04 -21.22
N THR A 334 4.90 -0.97 -21.14
CA THR A 334 3.44 -1.05 -20.99
C THR A 334 2.74 0.21 -21.47
N LEU A 335 1.45 0.10 -21.79
CA LEU A 335 0.59 1.28 -21.93
C LEU A 335 0.30 1.87 -20.55
N MET A 336 0.31 3.20 -20.46
CA MET A 336 -0.17 3.93 -19.29
C MET A 336 -1.71 3.90 -19.27
N LEU A 337 -2.28 3.92 -18.07
CA LEU A 337 -3.72 4.05 -17.88
C LEU A 337 -4.17 5.46 -18.31
N PRO A 338 -5.26 5.56 -19.10
CA PRO A 338 -5.76 6.85 -19.59
C PRO A 338 -6.44 7.66 -18.48
N PRO A 339 -6.69 8.97 -18.72
CA PRO A 339 -7.38 9.82 -17.74
C PRO A 339 -8.77 9.32 -17.32
N SER A 340 -9.47 8.58 -18.19
CA SER A 340 -10.77 7.96 -17.84
C SER A 340 -10.65 6.77 -16.88
N ALA A 341 -9.45 6.19 -16.74
CA ALA A 341 -9.14 5.09 -15.82
C ALA A 341 -8.42 5.57 -14.56
N LEU A 342 -8.27 6.88 -14.38
CA LEU A 342 -7.61 7.45 -13.22
C LEU A 342 -8.36 7.07 -11.93
N ALA A 343 -7.61 6.71 -10.89
CA ALA A 343 -8.18 6.34 -9.60
C ALA A 343 -9.10 7.43 -9.03
N ALA A 344 -10.20 7.02 -8.39
CA ALA A 344 -11.12 7.94 -7.74
C ALA A 344 -10.51 8.58 -6.48
N SER A 345 -11.09 9.70 -6.05
CA SER A 345 -10.83 10.28 -4.73
C SER A 345 -11.53 9.52 -3.61
N ASP A 346 -11.16 9.80 -2.37
CA ASP A 346 -11.83 9.32 -1.15
C ASP A 346 -13.09 10.14 -0.79
N GLN A 347 -13.63 10.89 -1.76
CA GLN A 347 -14.84 11.69 -1.56
C GLN A 347 -16.05 10.77 -1.28
N PRO A 348 -16.80 10.99 -0.20
CA PRO A 348 -18.04 10.25 0.09
C PRO A 348 -19.19 10.65 -0.85
N GLU A 349 -20.16 9.75 -1.00
CA GLU A 349 -21.44 10.09 -1.64
C GLU A 349 -22.30 10.94 -0.70
N ASN A 350 -22.51 12.21 -1.04
CA ASN A 350 -23.22 13.17 -0.19
C ASN A 350 -23.98 14.25 -0.98
N GLY A 351 -24.19 14.04 -2.28
CA GLY A 351 -24.90 14.99 -3.15
C GLY A 351 -24.17 16.31 -3.44
N ARG A 352 -22.91 16.46 -3.00
CA ARG A 352 -22.05 17.58 -3.40
C ARG A 352 -21.41 17.30 -4.76
N MET A 353 -20.92 18.36 -5.40
CA MET A 353 -20.20 18.23 -6.68
C MET A 353 -19.07 17.21 -6.59
N LYS A 354 -18.88 16.42 -7.64
CA LYS A 354 -17.86 15.37 -7.69
C LYS A 354 -16.52 15.93 -8.15
N VAL A 355 -15.46 15.57 -7.43
CA VAL A 355 -14.09 16.03 -7.71
C VAL A 355 -13.21 14.83 -8.04
N VAL A 356 -12.59 14.87 -9.22
CA VAL A 356 -11.55 13.93 -9.66
C VAL A 356 -10.19 14.61 -9.58
N PHE A 357 -9.10 13.83 -9.55
CA PHE A 357 -7.77 14.42 -9.50
C PHE A 357 -7.48 15.25 -10.77
N SER A 358 -7.66 14.67 -11.96
CA SER A 358 -7.51 15.39 -13.24
C SER A 358 -8.26 14.70 -14.38
N HIS A 359 -8.67 15.47 -15.39
CA HIS A 359 -9.17 14.96 -16.68
C HIS A 359 -8.06 14.73 -17.71
N HIS A 360 -6.80 15.05 -17.39
CA HIS A 360 -5.68 15.04 -18.34
C HIS A 360 -4.53 14.10 -17.95
N ALA A 361 -4.45 13.69 -16.68
CA ALA A 361 -3.35 12.87 -16.18
C ALA A 361 -3.48 11.40 -16.60
N TRP A 362 -2.45 10.89 -17.26
CA TRP A 362 -2.19 9.46 -17.47
C TRP A 362 -1.50 8.89 -16.25
N SER A 363 -1.69 7.60 -15.97
CA SER A 363 -1.12 6.98 -14.76
C SER A 363 -0.46 5.62 -15.00
N LEU A 364 0.59 5.34 -14.25
CA LEU A 364 1.33 4.07 -14.31
C LEU A 364 1.83 3.69 -12.90
N PRO A 365 1.42 2.52 -12.36
CA PRO A 365 2.01 2.00 -11.14
C PRO A 365 3.49 1.64 -11.34
N LEU A 366 4.37 2.12 -10.45
CA LEU A 366 5.78 1.79 -10.39
C LEU A 366 6.04 0.87 -9.18
N GLN A 367 6.72 -0.25 -9.43
CA GLN A 367 7.07 -1.20 -8.38
C GLN A 367 8.11 -0.61 -7.42
N TRP A 368 8.08 -1.06 -6.17
CA TRP A 368 8.92 -0.50 -5.11
C TRP A 368 10.41 -0.69 -5.39
N ASP A 369 10.82 -1.82 -5.95
CA ASP A 369 12.21 -2.19 -6.24
C ASP A 369 12.80 -1.45 -7.46
N TRP A 370 11.94 -0.87 -8.31
CA TRP A 370 12.31 0.06 -9.38
C TRP A 370 12.60 1.47 -8.85
N MET A 371 11.99 1.85 -7.72
CA MET A 371 12.08 3.19 -7.14
C MET A 371 13.42 3.41 -6.43
N LYS A 372 14.49 3.55 -7.22
CA LYS A 372 15.86 3.79 -6.75
C LYS A 372 16.70 4.55 -7.78
N PRO A 373 17.83 5.16 -7.36
CA PRO A 373 18.77 5.76 -8.29
C PRO A 373 19.17 4.78 -9.40
N GLY A 374 19.12 5.25 -10.65
CA GLY A 374 19.22 4.39 -11.83
C GLY A 374 17.94 4.33 -12.66
N LEU A 375 16.78 4.62 -12.03
CA LEU A 375 15.49 4.70 -12.70
C LEU A 375 15.47 5.83 -13.74
N SER A 376 14.94 5.52 -14.92
CA SER A 376 14.65 6.46 -16.01
C SER A 376 13.40 6.02 -16.77
N LEU A 377 12.79 6.94 -17.52
CA LEU A 377 11.52 6.72 -18.21
C LEU A 377 11.63 7.19 -19.65
N ARG A 378 11.04 6.44 -20.58
CA ARG A 378 10.77 6.89 -21.95
C ARG A 378 9.30 6.72 -22.25
N LEU A 379 8.63 7.83 -22.55
CA LEU A 379 7.23 7.88 -22.92
C LEU A 379 7.12 8.10 -24.43
N THR A 380 6.27 7.32 -25.10
CA THR A 380 5.95 7.48 -26.51
C THR A 380 4.44 7.53 -26.70
N ASP A 381 3.94 8.54 -27.39
CA ASP A 381 2.51 8.63 -27.68
C ASP A 381 2.12 7.88 -28.97
N ASN A 382 0.81 7.85 -29.29
CA ASN A 382 0.30 7.24 -30.52
C ASN A 382 0.73 7.94 -31.82
N LEU A 383 1.29 9.15 -31.75
CA LEU A 383 1.81 9.90 -32.91
C LEU A 383 3.32 9.71 -33.10
N GLY A 384 3.97 8.90 -32.25
CA GLY A 384 5.41 8.65 -32.28
C GLY A 384 6.25 9.78 -31.67
N ARG A 385 5.63 10.73 -30.97
CA ARG A 385 6.36 11.72 -30.16
C ARG A 385 6.96 11.02 -28.95
N GLU A 386 8.19 11.39 -28.61
CA GLU A 386 8.94 10.77 -27.53
C GLU A 386 9.34 11.81 -26.48
N GLY A 387 9.20 11.46 -25.21
CA GLY A 387 9.65 12.26 -24.07
C GLY A 387 10.44 11.37 -23.10
N VAL A 388 11.66 11.79 -22.77
CA VAL A 388 12.59 11.02 -21.95
C VAL A 388 12.87 11.75 -20.63
N LEU A 389 12.74 11.03 -19.52
CA LEU A 389 13.32 11.40 -18.23
C LEU A 389 14.59 10.58 -18.02
N SER A 390 15.75 11.21 -18.25
CA SER A 390 17.05 10.55 -18.24
C SER A 390 17.45 10.03 -16.85
N GLN A 391 18.35 9.04 -16.84
CA GLN A 391 18.92 8.50 -15.60
C GLN A 391 19.61 9.62 -14.79
N GLY A 392 19.33 9.65 -13.48
CA GLY A 392 19.87 10.65 -12.55
C GLY A 392 19.05 11.95 -12.46
N GLU A 393 17.99 12.09 -13.25
CA GLU A 393 17.08 13.25 -13.19
C GLU A 393 16.01 13.13 -12.09
N ILE A 394 15.87 11.95 -11.48
CA ILE A 394 15.02 11.74 -10.30
C ILE A 394 15.86 11.92 -9.04
N GLN A 395 15.47 12.85 -8.19
CA GLN A 395 16.05 13.05 -6.87
C GLN A 395 15.33 12.16 -5.85
N PHE A 396 16.06 11.19 -5.31
CA PHE A 396 15.56 10.31 -4.26
C PHE A 396 15.91 10.84 -2.86
N GLY A 397 15.00 10.63 -1.91
CA GLY A 397 15.33 10.46 -0.50
C GLY A 397 15.73 9.00 -0.22
N GLY A 398 16.21 8.71 0.98
CA GLY A 398 16.54 7.35 1.38
C GLY A 398 15.35 6.40 1.39
N ALA A 399 15.61 5.16 1.79
CA ALA A 399 14.61 4.14 2.09
C ALA A 399 14.48 3.95 3.61
N PRO A 400 14.05 4.98 4.38
CA PRO A 400 14.06 4.90 5.83
C PRO A 400 13.06 3.85 6.33
N GLU A 401 13.50 3.12 7.35
CA GLU A 401 12.66 2.19 8.09
C GLU A 401 12.21 2.87 9.38
N LEU A 402 10.93 2.75 9.75
CA LEU A 402 10.39 3.26 11.00
C LEU A 402 9.80 2.12 11.83
N VAL A 403 10.24 1.98 13.08
CA VAL A 403 9.67 1.04 14.05
C VAL A 403 8.84 1.81 15.07
N ILE A 404 7.57 1.44 15.25
CA ILE A 404 6.70 1.95 16.30
C ILE A 404 6.32 0.80 17.23
N GLN A 405 6.80 0.89 18.47
CA GLN A 405 6.46 -0.02 19.56
C GLN A 405 5.22 0.50 20.28
N ASN A 406 4.24 -0.35 20.55
CA ASN A 406 3.00 0.04 21.22
C ASN A 406 2.87 -0.68 22.57
N ILE A 407 2.50 0.04 23.64
CA ILE A 407 2.27 -0.56 24.95
C ILE A 407 1.11 0.13 25.70
N ASP A 408 0.25 -0.63 26.36
CA ASP A 408 -0.79 -0.09 27.27
C ASP A 408 -0.35 -0.22 28.73
N ILE A 409 -0.34 0.88 29.47
CA ILE A 409 0.25 0.99 30.81
C ILE A 409 -0.82 1.39 31.82
N GLY A 410 -0.90 0.63 32.91
CA GLY A 410 -1.71 0.95 34.08
C GLY A 410 -0.85 1.10 35.33
N MET A 411 -0.83 2.29 35.92
CA MET A 411 -0.03 2.64 37.10
C MET A 411 -0.93 2.72 38.34
N LEU A 412 -0.76 1.79 39.29
CA LEU A 412 -1.61 1.59 40.47
C LEU A 412 -3.05 1.14 40.12
N MET A 413 -3.31 0.78 38.87
CA MET A 413 -4.56 0.24 38.36
C MET A 413 -4.33 -0.52 37.05
N PRO A 414 -5.23 -1.42 36.62
CA PRO A 414 -5.11 -2.11 35.34
C PRO A 414 -5.05 -1.15 34.13
N PRO A 415 -4.36 -1.53 33.04
CA PRO A 415 -4.38 -0.83 31.76
C PRO A 415 -5.80 -0.64 31.23
N ARG A 416 -5.98 0.34 30.33
CA ARG A 416 -7.32 0.81 29.93
C ARG A 416 -7.99 -0.09 28.90
N ASP A 417 -7.22 -0.88 28.16
CA ASP A 417 -7.68 -1.75 27.06
C ASP A 417 -8.47 -0.98 25.98
N ARG A 418 -7.92 0.17 25.58
CA ARG A 418 -8.51 1.07 24.57
C ARG A 418 -7.50 1.54 23.53
N ASN A 419 -6.48 0.73 23.23
CA ASN A 419 -5.55 1.00 22.15
C ASN A 419 -6.17 0.54 20.82
N THR A 420 -6.96 1.42 20.19
CA THR A 420 -7.65 1.16 18.91
C THR A 420 -6.66 0.82 17.79
N MET A 421 -5.45 1.39 17.82
CA MET A 421 -4.37 1.09 16.87
C MET A 421 -4.06 -0.40 16.90
N ILE A 422 -3.76 -0.95 18.08
CA ILE A 422 -3.44 -2.38 18.24
C ILE A 422 -4.66 -3.27 17.98
N GLN A 423 -5.86 -2.86 18.41
CA GLN A 423 -7.09 -3.62 18.15
C GLN A 423 -7.38 -3.80 16.65
N ASN A 424 -6.93 -2.87 15.80
CA ASN A 424 -7.11 -2.90 14.34
C ASN A 424 -5.77 -2.74 13.59
N LEU A 425 -4.70 -3.32 14.15
CA LEU A 425 -3.31 -3.06 13.74
C LEU A 425 -3.04 -3.12 12.22
N PRO A 426 -3.49 -4.16 11.48
CA PRO A 426 -3.12 -4.29 10.08
C PRO A 426 -3.66 -3.15 9.20
N THR A 427 -4.94 -2.81 9.37
CA THR A 427 -5.60 -1.79 8.53
C THR A 427 -5.15 -0.39 8.90
N LEU A 428 -4.96 -0.10 10.19
CA LEU A 428 -4.49 1.21 10.65
C LEU A 428 -3.01 1.43 10.37
N ALA A 429 -2.18 0.38 10.42
CA ALA A 429 -0.79 0.47 9.98
C ALA A 429 -0.69 0.81 8.49
N ALA A 430 -1.53 0.17 7.66
CA ALA A 430 -1.56 0.42 6.22
C ALA A 430 -1.97 1.84 5.88
N ASP A 431 -2.99 2.38 6.56
CA ASP A 431 -3.43 3.77 6.41
C ASP A 431 -2.36 4.77 6.87
N TYR A 432 -1.79 4.57 8.08
CA TYR A 432 -0.76 5.48 8.59
C TYR A 432 0.51 5.48 7.72
N PHE A 433 0.88 4.32 7.14
CA PHE A 433 2.00 4.22 6.21
C PHE A 433 1.85 5.17 5.01
N GLN A 434 0.62 5.44 4.56
CA GLN A 434 0.35 6.39 3.47
C GLN A 434 0.68 7.85 3.83
N LYS A 435 0.74 8.19 5.13
CA LYS A 435 0.92 9.58 5.62
C LYS A 435 2.37 9.95 5.85
N ILE A 436 3.22 8.97 6.09
CA ILE A 436 4.61 9.18 6.49
C ILE A 436 5.58 8.84 5.37
N PRO A 437 6.74 9.53 5.25
CA PRO A 437 7.72 9.27 4.21
C PRO A 437 8.68 8.12 4.55
N ALA A 438 8.14 6.96 4.95
CA ALA A 438 8.88 5.74 5.23
C ALA A 438 8.88 4.79 4.01
N SER A 439 9.95 4.02 3.81
CA SER A 439 9.99 2.91 2.85
C SER A 439 9.49 1.62 3.48
N LYS A 440 9.77 1.42 4.79
CA LYS A 440 9.26 0.31 5.59
C LYS A 440 8.73 0.81 6.94
N LEU A 441 7.55 0.34 7.32
CA LEU A 441 6.95 0.58 8.64
C LEU A 441 6.81 -0.75 9.37
N VAL A 442 7.32 -0.82 10.60
CA VAL A 442 7.10 -1.92 11.54
C VAL A 442 6.23 -1.41 12.66
N MET A 443 5.03 -1.97 12.79
CA MET A 443 4.14 -1.75 13.92
C MET A 443 4.18 -2.97 14.83
N ALA A 444 4.74 -2.79 16.00
CA ALA A 444 4.98 -3.83 16.98
C ALA A 444 4.17 -3.59 18.25
N ASP A 445 3.88 -4.69 18.97
CA ASP A 445 3.01 -4.70 20.13
C ASP A 445 3.78 -5.24 21.34
N TYR A 446 3.49 -4.67 22.51
CA TYR A 446 3.92 -5.16 23.80
C TYR A 446 2.70 -5.60 24.61
N THR A 447 2.87 -6.65 25.40
CA THR A 447 1.85 -7.07 26.37
C THR A 447 1.49 -5.89 27.30
N PRO A 448 0.19 -5.68 27.62
CA PRO A 448 -0.22 -4.64 28.56
C PRO A 448 0.49 -4.76 29.91
N ALA A 449 0.94 -3.63 30.45
CA ALA A 449 1.75 -3.56 31.66
C ALA A 449 0.95 -2.99 32.84
N HIS A 450 0.65 -3.84 33.82
CA HIS A 450 0.00 -3.42 35.07
C HIS A 450 1.02 -3.30 36.20
N PHE A 451 1.16 -2.10 36.77
CA PHE A 451 2.09 -1.80 37.86
C PHE A 451 1.31 -1.54 39.16
N PRO A 452 1.06 -2.57 39.99
CA PRO A 452 0.33 -2.41 41.25
C PRO A 452 1.12 -1.66 42.32
N VAL A 453 2.46 -1.65 42.18
CA VAL A 453 3.39 -0.90 43.02
C VAL A 453 4.30 -0.09 42.10
N VAL A 454 4.51 1.17 42.43
CA VAL A 454 5.34 2.11 41.66
C VAL A 454 6.43 2.69 42.56
N THR A 455 7.68 2.24 42.36
CA THR A 455 8.88 2.86 42.93
C THR A 455 9.43 3.94 42.00
N MET A 456 9.42 5.18 42.48
CA MET A 456 9.90 6.35 41.77
C MET A 456 11.44 6.45 41.88
N PRO A 457 12.13 7.07 40.90
CA PRO A 457 13.59 7.23 40.97
C PRO A 457 14.10 8.00 42.20
N ASN A 458 13.28 8.87 42.79
CA ASN A 458 13.58 9.59 44.04
C ASN A 458 13.39 8.74 45.32
N GLY A 459 13.07 7.45 45.20
CA GLY A 459 12.89 6.52 46.32
C GLY A 459 11.48 6.46 46.91
N VAL A 460 10.53 7.27 46.43
CA VAL A 460 9.13 7.19 46.87
C VAL A 460 8.46 5.94 46.30
N VAL A 461 7.72 5.20 47.12
CA VAL A 461 6.99 4.00 46.71
C VAL A 461 5.48 4.23 46.87
N TYR A 462 4.74 4.11 45.77
CA TYR A 462 3.29 4.19 45.76
C TYR A 462 2.65 2.81 45.64
N THR A 463 1.59 2.57 46.41
CA THR A 463 0.83 1.31 46.42
C THR A 463 -0.68 1.49 46.27
N ASP A 464 -1.17 2.73 46.30
CA ASP A 464 -2.60 3.07 46.20
C ASP A 464 -2.82 4.26 45.25
N LYS A 465 -2.19 5.40 45.54
CA LYS A 465 -2.19 6.58 44.68
C LYS A 465 -0.88 7.36 44.76
N SER A 466 -0.57 8.13 43.72
CA SER A 466 0.49 9.12 43.77
C SER A 466 0.17 10.25 44.76
N ALA A 467 1.20 10.78 45.42
CA ALA A 467 1.10 11.97 46.27
C ALA A 467 0.94 13.27 45.46
N SER A 468 1.23 13.26 44.16
CA SER A 468 1.01 14.39 43.27
C SER A 468 -0.39 14.38 42.67
N THR A 469 -0.78 15.52 42.09
CA THR A 469 -1.90 15.56 41.14
C THR A 469 -1.45 15.07 39.77
N GLY A 470 -2.41 14.65 38.93
CA GLY A 470 -2.19 14.28 37.54
C GLY A 470 -3.17 14.99 36.61
N GLY A 471 -2.88 14.95 35.32
CA GLY A 471 -3.77 15.46 34.27
C GLY A 471 -3.44 14.87 32.91
N TRP A 472 -4.09 15.43 31.88
CA TRP A 472 -3.92 14.94 30.50
C TRP A 472 -2.47 15.08 30.02
N HIS A 473 -1.72 16.10 30.48
CA HIS A 473 -0.29 16.32 30.18
C HIS A 473 0.61 16.41 31.43
N SER A 474 0.15 15.97 32.60
CA SER A 474 0.89 16.14 33.86
C SER A 474 0.74 14.95 34.80
N GLY A 475 1.67 14.82 35.74
CA GLY A 475 1.71 13.76 36.75
C GLY A 475 3.13 13.23 36.94
N ASP A 476 3.52 12.95 38.19
CA ASP A 476 4.86 12.44 38.48
C ASP A 476 5.10 11.04 37.88
N MET A 477 4.14 10.12 38.02
CA MET A 477 4.23 8.77 37.44
C MET A 477 4.18 8.81 35.90
N ARG A 478 3.43 9.73 35.29
CA ARG A 478 3.43 9.96 33.83
C ARG A 478 4.87 10.17 33.32
N GLU A 479 5.58 11.12 33.93
CA GLU A 479 6.92 11.51 33.50
C GLU A 479 7.99 10.47 33.86
N ALA A 480 7.96 9.96 35.09
CA ALA A 480 8.98 9.05 35.60
C ALA A 480 8.81 7.61 35.10
N ILE A 481 7.58 7.14 35.03
CA ILE A 481 7.27 5.72 34.78
C ILE A 481 6.85 5.53 33.33
N GLY A 482 5.77 6.17 32.88
CA GLY A 482 5.28 5.98 31.51
C GLY A 482 6.30 6.40 30.45
N LYS A 483 6.89 7.59 30.61
CA LYS A 483 7.85 8.17 29.66
C LYS A 483 9.29 7.68 29.92
N ALA A 484 9.85 7.97 31.10
CA ALA A 484 11.26 7.69 31.36
C ALA A 484 11.53 6.19 31.56
N MET A 485 10.82 5.49 32.45
CA MET A 485 11.10 4.07 32.72
C MET A 485 10.65 3.16 31.56
N VAL A 486 9.40 3.26 31.09
CA VAL A 486 8.85 2.36 30.07
C VAL A 486 9.28 2.75 28.67
N SER A 487 8.84 3.91 28.17
CA SER A 487 9.06 4.25 26.74
C SER A 487 10.53 4.41 26.40
N THR A 488 11.27 5.19 27.19
CA THR A 488 12.71 5.36 26.99
C THR A 488 13.47 4.07 27.32
N GLY A 489 12.97 3.25 28.25
CA GLY A 489 13.55 1.94 28.55
C GLY A 489 13.46 0.98 27.37
N ILE A 490 12.28 0.83 26.77
CA ILE A 490 12.07 0.04 25.54
C ILE A 490 12.97 0.55 24.41
N ASN A 491 13.04 1.87 24.21
CA ASN A 491 13.92 2.49 23.22
C ASN A 491 15.40 2.14 23.48
N ASN A 492 15.88 2.32 24.72
CA ASN A 492 17.27 2.03 25.11
C ASN A 492 17.63 0.55 24.98
N ALA A 493 16.73 -0.36 25.37
CA ALA A 493 16.94 -1.80 25.23
C ALA A 493 17.11 -2.20 23.76
N ASN A 494 16.38 -1.54 22.85
CA ASN A 494 16.48 -1.77 21.40
C ASN A 494 17.72 -1.16 20.73
N VAL A 495 18.57 -0.45 21.49
CA VAL A 495 19.89 0.05 21.06
C VAL A 495 21.04 -0.45 21.95
N GLY A 496 20.78 -1.46 22.79
CA GLY A 496 21.80 -2.14 23.61
C GLY A 496 22.27 -1.39 24.85
N ILE A 497 21.58 -0.32 25.26
CA ILE A 497 21.92 0.41 26.49
C ILE A 497 21.20 -0.29 27.65
N VAL A 498 21.95 -0.82 28.63
CA VAL A 498 21.38 -1.64 29.73
C VAL A 498 20.96 -0.85 30.97
N SER A 499 21.50 0.36 31.17
CA SER A 499 21.10 1.23 32.30
C SER A 499 21.29 2.72 32.01
N SER A 500 20.54 3.58 32.72
CA SER A 500 20.66 5.04 32.66
C SER A 500 20.08 5.70 33.94
N ALA A 501 20.13 7.04 34.04
CA ALA A 501 19.49 7.77 35.15
C ALA A 501 17.96 7.61 35.12
N GLY A 502 17.32 7.49 36.29
CA GLY A 502 15.91 7.10 36.40
C GLY A 502 14.93 8.06 35.70
N TYR A 503 15.05 9.36 35.93
CA TYR A 503 14.23 10.40 35.31
C TYR A 503 14.66 10.77 33.88
N SER A 504 15.76 10.21 33.36
CA SER A 504 16.25 10.57 32.02
C SER A 504 15.24 10.19 30.93
N GLN A 505 14.79 11.17 30.14
CA GLN A 505 14.00 10.93 28.93
C GLN A 505 14.86 11.15 27.67
N GLN A 506 16.18 11.00 27.81
CA GLN A 506 17.11 11.24 26.71
C GLN A 506 16.86 10.23 25.58
N TYR A 507 16.60 10.76 24.39
CA TYR A 507 16.40 9.94 23.20
C TYR A 507 17.73 9.50 22.60
N ASN A 508 18.16 8.28 22.91
CA ASN A 508 19.36 7.67 22.32
C ASN A 508 19.06 7.10 20.93
N ARG A 509 18.59 7.96 20.03
CA ARG A 509 18.23 7.58 18.67
C ARG A 509 19.45 7.09 17.91
N ARG A 510 19.38 5.85 17.41
CA ARG A 510 20.38 5.23 16.52
C ARG A 510 19.74 4.92 15.18
N PHE A 511 18.68 4.10 15.21
CA PHE A 511 17.75 3.93 14.10
C PHE A 511 16.41 4.60 14.41
N ASN A 512 15.50 4.72 13.43
CA ASN A 512 14.20 5.36 13.63
C ASN A 512 13.26 4.42 14.41
N HIS A 513 13.16 4.66 15.71
CA HIS A 513 12.29 3.88 16.59
C HIS A 513 11.55 4.78 17.57
N ILE A 514 10.27 4.52 17.77
CA ILE A 514 9.42 5.31 18.65
C ILE A 514 8.61 4.35 19.51
N THR A 515 8.47 4.64 20.80
CA THR A 515 7.53 3.93 21.66
C THR A 515 6.29 4.79 21.89
N ALA A 516 5.18 4.34 21.33
CA ALA A 516 3.84 4.84 21.57
C ALA A 516 3.21 4.09 22.76
N HIS A 517 2.63 4.83 23.69
CA HIS A 517 1.95 4.24 24.83
C HIS A 517 0.61 4.90 25.12
N THR A 518 -0.33 4.10 25.60
CA THR A 518 -1.50 4.57 26.35
C THR A 518 -1.21 4.42 27.83
N ASN A 519 -1.58 5.40 28.64
CA ASN A 519 -1.20 5.42 30.05
C ASN A 519 -2.34 5.93 30.94
N VAL A 520 -2.63 5.21 32.01
CA VAL A 520 -3.61 5.57 33.04
C VAL A 520 -3.02 5.34 34.43
N GLY A 521 -3.34 6.20 35.39
CA GLY A 521 -2.92 5.97 36.77
C GLY A 521 -3.77 6.64 37.84
N ILE A 522 -3.56 6.23 39.09
CA ILE A 522 -4.25 6.80 40.25
C ILE A 522 -3.40 7.89 40.91
N TYR A 523 -3.93 9.10 40.96
CA TYR A 523 -3.30 10.29 41.55
C TYR A 523 -4.12 10.84 42.71
N THR A 524 -3.55 11.77 43.47
CA THR A 524 -4.31 12.55 44.45
C THR A 524 -5.14 13.61 43.74
N LYS A 525 -6.45 13.62 44.00
CA LYS A 525 -7.37 14.63 43.49
C LYS A 525 -7.05 15.99 44.09
N LYS A 526 -6.97 17.01 43.23
CA LYS A 526 -6.60 18.39 43.61
C LYS A 526 -7.37 18.89 44.85
N ASP A 527 -6.63 19.49 45.79
CA ASP A 527 -7.13 20.07 47.05
C ASP A 527 -7.86 19.08 47.98
N THR A 528 -7.64 17.78 47.79
CA THR A 528 -8.22 16.71 48.63
C THR A 528 -7.20 15.58 48.84
N ASP A 529 -7.52 14.61 49.69
CA ASP A 529 -6.77 13.36 49.84
C ASP A 529 -7.46 12.16 49.14
N LEU A 530 -8.41 12.42 48.24
CA LEU A 530 -9.12 11.35 47.54
C LEU A 530 -8.36 10.87 46.30
N PRO A 531 -8.45 9.58 45.93
CA PRO A 531 -7.88 9.07 44.69
C PRO A 531 -8.66 9.61 43.46
N GLN A 532 -7.94 9.81 42.37
CA GLN A 532 -8.48 10.16 41.06
C GLN A 532 -7.77 9.35 39.98
N VAL A 533 -8.57 8.63 39.17
CA VAL A 533 -8.08 8.02 37.93
C VAL A 533 -7.83 9.12 36.90
N VAL A 534 -6.63 9.13 36.32
CA VAL A 534 -6.20 10.08 35.30
C VAL A 534 -5.75 9.31 34.07
N VAL A 535 -6.33 9.65 32.92
CA VAL A 535 -5.87 9.21 31.60
C VAL A 535 -4.90 10.27 31.06
N HIS A 536 -3.80 9.80 30.49
CA HIS A 536 -2.73 10.61 29.94
C HIS A 536 -2.77 10.59 28.40
N GLY A 537 -2.53 11.72 27.75
CA GLY A 537 -2.45 11.82 26.29
C GLY A 537 -1.78 13.10 25.81
N GLY A 538 -1.91 13.35 24.50
CA GLY A 538 -1.54 14.60 23.82
C GLY A 538 -0.11 15.07 24.04
N SER A 539 0.87 14.17 24.09
CA SER A 539 2.27 14.60 24.03
C SER A 539 3.17 13.62 23.29
N GLY A 540 4.06 14.13 22.46
CA GLY A 540 5.10 13.34 21.80
C GLY A 540 6.43 14.10 21.67
N GLY A 541 7.45 13.36 21.26
CA GLY A 541 8.82 13.84 21.06
C GLY A 541 9.85 12.90 21.71
N GLY A 542 11.10 12.94 21.22
CA GLY A 542 12.20 12.20 21.85
C GLY A 542 12.04 10.67 21.82
N GLY A 543 11.42 10.11 20.78
CA GLY A 543 11.13 8.68 20.67
C GLY A 543 9.95 8.22 21.53
N ILE A 544 9.17 9.14 22.08
CA ILE A 544 8.06 8.85 22.99
C ILE A 544 6.78 9.46 22.42
N VAL A 545 5.68 8.73 22.53
CA VAL A 545 4.33 9.21 22.16
C VAL A 545 3.35 8.76 23.24
N THR A 546 2.71 9.71 23.92
CA THR A 546 1.74 9.50 25.00
C THR A 546 0.34 9.81 24.48
N LEU A 547 -0.52 8.80 24.39
CA LEU A 547 -1.79 8.89 23.68
C LEU A 547 -2.99 8.56 24.56
N GLU A 548 -4.05 9.36 24.41
CA GLU A 548 -5.40 8.98 24.80
C GLU A 548 -6.14 8.37 23.61
N ALA A 549 -6.22 9.06 22.47
CA ALA A 549 -6.69 8.50 21.21
C ALA A 549 -5.50 7.99 20.40
N THR A 550 -5.57 6.73 19.98
CA THR A 550 -4.51 6.08 19.17
C THR A 550 -4.82 6.11 17.68
N THR A 551 -5.69 7.01 17.25
CA THR A 551 -6.10 7.27 15.85
C THR A 551 -6.40 8.77 15.71
N GLY A 552 -6.68 9.24 14.49
CA GLY A 552 -7.01 10.64 14.25
C GLY A 552 -5.83 11.58 14.38
N ASN A 553 -6.17 12.84 14.66
CA ASN A 553 -5.17 13.89 14.73
C ASN A 553 -4.24 13.74 15.93
N GLU A 554 -4.65 13.17 17.06
CA GLU A 554 -3.74 12.99 18.21
C GLU A 554 -2.55 12.10 17.82
N TRP A 555 -2.81 10.94 17.20
CA TRP A 555 -1.75 10.07 16.68
C TRP A 555 -0.80 10.80 15.73
N SER A 556 -1.37 11.47 14.73
CA SER A 556 -0.62 12.16 13.67
C SER A 556 0.20 13.33 14.24
N HIS A 557 -0.40 14.10 15.16
CA HIS A 557 0.20 15.24 15.82
C HIS A 557 1.37 14.86 16.73
N GLU A 558 1.17 13.89 17.62
CA GLU A 558 2.18 13.50 18.61
C GLU A 558 3.35 12.74 17.97
N LEU A 559 3.12 11.96 16.91
CA LEU A 559 4.20 11.41 16.11
C LEU A 559 4.93 12.51 15.32
N GLY A 560 4.22 13.52 14.83
CA GLY A 560 4.80 14.70 14.21
C GLY A 560 5.90 15.36 15.07
N HIS A 561 5.69 15.49 16.38
CA HIS A 561 6.71 16.00 17.30
C HIS A 561 7.99 15.16 17.33
N ASN A 562 7.88 13.83 17.17
CA ASN A 562 9.05 12.97 17.07
C ASN A 562 9.86 13.25 15.81
N TYR A 563 9.19 13.60 14.71
CA TYR A 563 9.82 13.95 13.44
C TYR A 563 10.40 15.38 13.41
N GLY A 564 10.36 16.10 14.54
CA GLY A 564 10.84 17.47 14.65
C GLY A 564 9.85 18.52 14.15
N LEU A 565 8.56 18.19 14.06
CA LEU A 565 7.51 19.13 13.70
C LEU A 565 7.06 19.92 14.94
N GLY A 566 6.79 21.21 14.74
CA GLY A 566 6.27 22.11 15.77
C GLY A 566 4.87 22.60 15.42
N HIS A 567 4.17 23.18 16.39
CA HIS A 567 2.82 23.71 16.21
C HIS A 567 2.77 24.91 15.26
N TRP A 568 1.64 25.06 14.57
CA TRP A 568 1.31 26.22 13.72
C TRP A 568 2.42 26.53 12.69
N PRO A 569 2.80 25.55 11.85
CA PRO A 569 3.89 25.73 10.91
C PRO A 569 3.59 26.85 9.91
N TYR A 570 4.50 27.81 9.81
CA TYR A 570 4.41 28.93 8.88
C TYR A 570 4.29 28.45 7.43
N MET A 571 3.30 28.95 6.68
CA MET A 571 3.03 28.59 5.27
C MET A 571 2.86 27.09 5.00
N ALA A 572 2.46 26.34 6.02
CA ALA A 572 2.19 24.91 5.92
C ALA A 572 1.12 24.48 6.94
N SER A 573 0.37 25.44 7.50
CA SER A 573 -0.68 25.15 8.47
C SER A 573 -1.99 24.73 7.80
N ILE A 574 -2.23 25.21 6.58
CA ILE A 574 -3.43 24.97 5.79
C ILE A 574 -2.98 24.42 4.42
N HIS A 575 -3.67 23.41 3.92
CA HIS A 575 -3.46 22.91 2.54
C HIS A 575 -4.02 23.89 1.51
N ASP A 576 -3.53 23.79 0.27
CA ASP A 576 -4.02 24.54 -0.88
C ASP A 576 -3.91 23.72 -2.18
N MET A 577 -4.10 24.36 -3.33
CA MET A 577 -3.98 23.71 -4.64
C MET A 577 -2.57 23.17 -4.92
N GLU A 578 -1.53 23.82 -4.41
CA GLU A 578 -0.13 23.46 -4.66
C GLU A 578 0.33 22.30 -3.77
N SER A 579 -0.31 22.14 -2.60
CA SER A 579 0.01 21.06 -1.67
C SER A 579 -0.23 19.64 -2.23
N GLY A 580 -1.09 19.52 -3.25
CA GLY A 580 -1.47 18.25 -3.87
C GLY A 580 -2.36 17.38 -2.97
N TRP A 581 -2.65 16.17 -3.42
CA TRP A 581 -3.45 15.16 -2.71
C TRP A 581 -2.56 14.07 -2.14
N GLY A 582 -3.05 13.37 -1.12
CA GLY A 582 -2.43 12.13 -0.66
C GLY A 582 -2.74 10.97 -1.60
N TRP A 583 -2.04 9.85 -1.41
CA TRP A 583 -2.26 8.62 -2.16
C TRP A 583 -2.29 7.42 -1.24
N ASP A 584 -3.33 6.59 -1.40
CA ASP A 584 -3.43 5.30 -0.75
C ASP A 584 -3.17 4.20 -1.78
N ALA A 585 -1.97 3.62 -1.74
CA ALA A 585 -1.60 2.57 -2.67
C ALA A 585 -2.32 1.22 -2.39
N PHE A 586 -2.76 0.99 -1.15
CA PHE A 586 -3.54 -0.20 -0.81
C PHE A 586 -4.99 -0.10 -1.30
N HIS A 587 -5.57 1.10 -1.20
CA HIS A 587 -6.92 1.38 -1.68
C HIS A 587 -6.98 1.74 -3.17
N GLN A 588 -5.85 2.12 -3.78
CA GLN A 588 -5.77 2.77 -5.10
C GLN A 588 -6.75 3.94 -5.18
N ARG A 589 -6.60 4.87 -4.25
CA ARG A 589 -7.47 6.04 -4.11
C ARG A 589 -6.63 7.26 -3.76
N PHE A 590 -6.99 8.39 -4.35
CA PHE A 590 -6.45 9.66 -3.89
C PHE A 590 -7.13 10.09 -2.59
N ILE A 591 -6.34 10.66 -1.69
CA ILE A 591 -6.79 11.18 -0.41
C ILE A 591 -6.84 12.70 -0.57
N GLY A 592 -8.03 13.25 -0.76
CA GLY A 592 -8.15 14.66 -1.10
C GLY A 592 -7.76 15.57 0.06
N ASN A 593 -7.17 16.71 -0.27
CA ASN A 593 -6.87 17.78 0.68
C ASN A 593 -8.05 18.77 0.87
N LEU A 594 -9.26 18.33 0.54
CA LEU A 594 -10.50 19.09 0.63
C LEU A 594 -11.40 18.52 1.74
N HIS A 595 -12.08 19.39 2.48
CA HIS A 595 -13.00 18.95 3.52
C HIS A 595 -14.38 18.57 2.94
N TRP A 596 -14.55 17.29 2.59
CA TRP A 596 -15.71 16.79 1.84
C TRP A 596 -17.08 17.04 2.47
N LYS A 597 -17.17 17.07 3.80
CA LYS A 597 -18.45 17.12 4.55
C LYS A 597 -18.70 18.42 5.30
N GLY A 598 -17.74 19.34 5.28
CA GLY A 598 -17.69 20.48 6.19
C GLY A 598 -18.20 21.76 5.56
N ASP A 599 -18.39 22.76 6.42
CA ASP A 599 -18.76 24.11 6.02
C ASP A 599 -17.72 24.73 5.09
N VAL A 600 -18.20 25.58 4.18
CA VAL A 600 -17.38 26.24 3.17
C VAL A 600 -17.08 27.66 3.63
N TYR A 601 -15.80 27.95 3.87
CA TYR A 601 -15.32 29.28 4.24
C TYR A 601 -13.82 29.40 3.93
N THR A 602 -13.33 30.62 3.73
CA THR A 602 -11.89 30.92 3.58
C THR A 602 -11.16 30.57 4.86
N GLN A 603 -10.19 29.66 4.77
CA GLN A 603 -9.35 29.28 5.90
C GLN A 603 -8.29 30.35 6.10
N GLN A 604 -8.05 30.73 7.36
CA GLN A 604 -7.01 31.67 7.73
C GLN A 604 -6.26 31.22 8.98
N GLN A 605 -4.94 31.13 8.89
CA GLN A 605 -4.05 30.84 10.02
C GLN A 605 -2.82 31.74 9.93
N GLY A 606 -2.72 32.73 10.82
CA GLY A 606 -1.68 33.76 10.70
C GLY A 606 -1.80 34.49 9.37
N ASP A 607 -0.73 34.44 8.56
CA ASP A 607 -0.65 35.04 7.23
C ASP A 607 -1.15 34.12 6.11
N ASP A 608 -1.40 32.84 6.40
CA ASP A 608 -1.94 31.89 5.43
C ASP A 608 -3.43 32.15 5.23
N ILE A 609 -3.83 32.59 4.03
CA ILE A 609 -5.24 32.83 3.65
C ILE A 609 -5.54 32.00 2.40
N VAL A 610 -6.36 30.96 2.56
CA VAL A 610 -6.69 30.02 1.48
C VAL A 610 -8.20 30.04 1.22
N PRO A 611 -8.65 30.56 0.06
CA PRO A 611 -10.07 30.53 -0.30
C PRO A 611 -10.54 29.10 -0.60
N PRO A 612 -11.85 28.82 -0.50
CA PRO A 612 -12.39 27.51 -0.85
C PRO A 612 -12.15 27.14 -2.32
N PHE A 613 -11.87 25.87 -2.58
CA PHE A 613 -11.85 25.31 -3.93
C PHE A 613 -13.24 25.41 -4.56
N LYS A 614 -13.32 26.14 -5.69
CA LYS A 614 -14.55 26.36 -6.48
C LYS A 614 -15.76 26.85 -5.66
N ASP A 615 -15.51 27.63 -4.60
CA ASP A 615 -16.54 28.06 -3.65
C ASP A 615 -17.38 26.92 -3.04
N ALA A 616 -16.84 25.69 -3.07
CA ALA A 616 -17.58 24.47 -2.73
C ALA A 616 -16.90 23.62 -1.65
N PHE A 617 -15.58 23.70 -1.48
CA PHE A 617 -14.87 22.96 -0.44
C PHE A 617 -13.76 23.80 0.19
N ARG A 618 -13.68 23.88 1.51
CA ARG A 618 -12.49 24.40 2.18
C ARG A 618 -11.36 23.36 2.14
N PHE A 619 -10.11 23.82 2.23
CA PHE A 619 -8.96 22.94 2.37
C PHE A 619 -8.77 22.41 3.80
N LEU A 620 -8.08 21.28 3.92
CA LEU A 620 -7.71 20.66 5.20
C LEU A 620 -6.62 21.45 5.94
N ARG A 621 -6.49 21.17 7.23
CA ARG A 621 -5.43 21.69 8.10
C ARG A 621 -4.38 20.62 8.34
N ASP A 622 -3.13 21.05 8.45
CA ASP A 622 -2.01 20.19 8.84
C ASP A 622 -2.20 19.61 10.25
N ALA A 623 -1.59 18.44 10.52
CA ALA A 623 -1.69 17.78 11.82
C ALA A 623 -1.25 18.65 12.99
N GLN A 624 -0.27 19.54 12.77
CA GLN A 624 0.26 20.50 13.75
C GLN A 624 -0.56 21.80 13.88
N ASN A 625 -1.67 21.91 13.13
CA ASN A 625 -2.61 23.03 13.12
C ASN A 625 -4.03 22.59 13.54
N GLY A 626 -4.12 21.55 14.38
CA GLY A 626 -5.40 20.97 14.79
C GLY A 626 -6.14 20.35 13.61
N GLY A 627 -5.47 19.42 12.92
CA GLY A 627 -6.01 18.66 11.79
C GLY A 627 -7.38 18.04 12.05
N GLU A 628 -8.01 17.58 10.98
CA GLU A 628 -9.42 17.21 11.00
C GLU A 628 -9.70 15.90 11.77
N GLN A 629 -10.98 15.65 12.04
CA GLN A 629 -11.43 14.38 12.62
C GLN A 629 -11.24 13.22 11.62
N GLU A 630 -11.28 12.00 12.14
CA GLU A 630 -11.19 10.78 11.34
C GLU A 630 -12.29 10.73 10.27
N TYR A 631 -12.00 10.10 9.13
CA TYR A 631 -12.96 9.92 8.03
C TYR A 631 -13.55 11.24 7.49
N VAL A 632 -12.67 12.22 7.24
CA VAL A 632 -13.04 13.35 6.36
C VAL A 632 -13.54 12.79 5.02
N GLY A 633 -12.75 11.91 4.40
CA GLY A 633 -13.16 11.04 3.29
C GLY A 633 -13.70 9.69 3.74
N THR A 634 -13.62 8.71 2.86
CA THR A 634 -14.12 7.34 3.09
C THR A 634 -13.06 6.37 3.62
N ILE A 635 -11.78 6.76 3.62
CA ILE A 635 -10.67 5.83 3.84
C ILE A 635 -9.89 6.16 5.11
N SER A 636 -9.31 7.35 5.16
CA SER A 636 -8.28 7.70 6.15
C SER A 636 -8.83 7.99 7.54
N ARG A 637 -8.21 7.40 8.56
CA ARG A 637 -8.38 7.74 9.97
C ARG A 637 -7.26 8.62 10.51
N PHE A 638 -6.24 8.91 9.72
CA PHE A 638 -5.15 9.80 10.10
C PHE A 638 -5.22 11.10 9.31
N THR A 639 -4.60 12.14 9.86
CA THR A 639 -4.53 13.44 9.21
C THR A 639 -3.62 13.34 7.99
N LEU A 640 -3.92 14.10 6.94
CA LEU A 640 -2.99 14.31 5.84
C LEU A 640 -2.06 15.45 6.23
N GLU A 641 -0.77 15.17 6.40
CA GLU A 641 0.25 16.19 6.65
C GLU A 641 0.47 17.08 5.43
N HIS A 642 0.80 18.35 5.64
CA HIS A 642 1.22 19.23 4.56
C HIS A 642 2.54 18.72 3.94
N PRO A 643 2.75 18.76 2.60
CA PRO A 643 3.95 18.24 1.97
C PRO A 643 5.25 18.87 2.50
N ALA A 644 5.22 20.14 2.89
CA ALA A 644 6.35 20.82 3.53
C ALA A 644 6.70 20.28 4.93
N GLN A 645 5.69 19.87 5.72
CA GLN A 645 5.95 19.16 6.98
C GLN A 645 6.44 17.74 6.71
N SER A 646 5.85 17.06 5.73
CA SER A 646 6.30 15.74 5.30
C SER A 646 7.76 15.76 4.82
N ARG A 647 8.23 16.80 4.13
CA ARG A 647 9.65 16.99 3.77
C ARG A 647 10.55 17.05 5.01
N LYS A 648 10.13 17.76 6.07
CA LYS A 648 10.87 17.77 7.35
C LYS A 648 10.91 16.39 7.99
N ALA A 649 9.80 15.66 7.97
CA ALA A 649 9.75 14.29 8.44
C ALA A 649 10.67 13.36 7.63
N GLN A 650 10.72 13.50 6.30
CA GLN A 650 11.64 12.72 5.44
C GLN A 650 13.11 13.02 5.76
N ARG A 651 13.46 14.30 5.96
CA ARG A 651 14.82 14.68 6.40
C ARG A 651 15.15 14.09 7.77
N TRP A 652 14.21 14.15 8.70
CA TRP A 652 14.38 13.50 9.99
C TRP A 652 14.65 12.01 9.81
N MET A 653 13.83 11.30 9.04
CA MET A 653 13.96 9.85 8.82
C MET A 653 15.27 9.46 8.12
N ASN A 654 15.68 10.19 7.09
CA ASN A 654 16.94 9.96 6.36
C ASN A 654 18.19 10.21 7.20
N ASN A 655 18.10 11.08 8.22
CA ASN A 655 19.19 11.33 9.16
C ASN A 655 19.36 10.21 10.20
N GLY A 656 18.37 9.32 10.38
CA GLY A 656 18.52 8.15 11.23
C GLY A 656 19.23 7.00 10.51
N PHE A 657 19.74 6.03 11.27
CA PHE A 657 20.30 4.81 10.67
C PHE A 657 19.19 3.83 10.28
N ASN A 658 19.44 3.04 9.25
CA ASN A 658 18.76 1.77 9.04
C ASN A 658 19.62 0.64 9.64
N LEU A 659 18.97 -0.44 10.05
CA LEU A 659 19.62 -1.65 10.52
C LEU A 659 20.05 -2.50 9.32
N ASP A 660 21.33 -2.86 9.27
CA ASP A 660 21.89 -3.71 8.21
C ASP A 660 22.93 -4.63 8.81
N SER A 661 22.58 -5.91 8.95
CA SER A 661 23.45 -6.93 9.56
C SER A 661 24.75 -7.16 8.79
N SER A 662 24.78 -6.84 7.48
CA SER A 662 25.96 -6.95 6.63
C SER A 662 26.98 -5.82 6.85
N SER A 663 26.53 -4.69 7.41
CA SER A 663 27.41 -3.57 7.78
C SER A 663 28.33 -3.95 8.96
N PRO A 664 29.60 -3.52 8.98
CA PRO A 664 30.52 -3.77 10.10
C PRO A 664 29.95 -3.34 11.45
N SER A 665 29.28 -2.18 11.52
CA SER A 665 28.64 -1.66 12.73
C SER A 665 27.22 -2.16 12.95
N GLY A 666 26.60 -2.82 11.97
CA GLY A 666 25.17 -3.15 11.97
C GLY A 666 24.25 -2.01 11.51
N TYR A 667 24.82 -0.86 11.13
CA TYR A 667 24.08 0.35 10.77
C TYR A 667 24.55 0.94 9.45
N VAL A 668 23.60 1.50 8.68
CA VAL A 668 23.86 2.30 7.48
C VAL A 668 23.06 3.60 7.53
N GLN A 669 23.56 4.67 6.91
CA GLN A 669 22.88 5.97 6.83
C GLN A 669 22.79 6.44 5.38
N TRP A 670 21.69 7.12 5.06
CA TRP A 670 21.49 7.70 3.74
C TRP A 670 22.39 8.92 3.51
N ASP A 671 23.11 8.93 2.39
CA ASP A 671 23.90 10.07 1.94
C ASP A 671 23.21 10.72 0.74
N GLN A 672 22.55 11.86 0.98
CA GLN A 672 21.77 12.57 -0.04
C GLN A 672 22.59 12.96 -1.27
N ALA A 673 23.86 13.35 -1.08
CA ALA A 673 24.72 13.85 -2.15
C ALA A 673 25.15 12.74 -3.12
N THR A 674 25.39 11.53 -2.62
CA THR A 674 25.74 10.38 -3.45
C THR A 674 24.57 9.44 -3.73
N GLN A 675 23.36 9.78 -3.24
CA GLN A 675 22.13 9.02 -3.43
C GLN A 675 22.30 7.52 -3.06
N ARG A 676 22.95 7.22 -1.93
CA ARG A 676 23.20 5.83 -1.49
C ARG A 676 23.33 5.71 0.02
N TYR A 677 23.08 4.51 0.53
CA TYR A 677 23.42 4.16 1.90
C TYR A 677 24.92 3.91 2.07
N LYS A 678 25.49 4.38 3.18
CA LYS A 678 26.89 4.14 3.57
C LYS A 678 26.94 3.52 4.96
N ALA A 679 27.91 2.64 5.17
CA ALA A 679 28.23 2.13 6.49
C ALA A 679 28.61 3.28 7.44
N VAL A 680 28.16 3.19 8.68
CA VAL A 680 28.39 4.22 9.70
C VAL A 680 29.46 3.76 10.68
N GLU A 681 30.41 4.63 10.99
CA GLU A 681 31.31 4.47 12.13
C GLU A 681 30.60 5.01 13.39
N THR A 682 30.33 4.15 14.37
CA THR A 682 29.63 4.50 15.60
C THR A 682 30.11 3.64 16.77
N ASP A 683 30.00 4.19 17.98
CA ASP A 683 30.20 3.52 19.27
C ASP A 683 28.96 2.75 19.74
N THR A 684 27.89 2.76 18.95
CA THR A 684 26.65 2.02 19.24
C THR A 684 26.91 0.52 19.18
N ALA A 685 26.35 -0.20 20.15
CA ALA A 685 26.40 -1.66 20.16
C ALA A 685 25.79 -2.22 18.86
N LYS A 686 26.50 -3.15 18.22
CA LYS A 686 25.99 -3.87 17.05
C LYS A 686 24.89 -4.84 17.49
N PRO A 687 23.68 -4.79 16.91
CA PRO A 687 22.66 -5.81 17.16
C PRO A 687 23.15 -7.19 16.71
N GLN A 688 22.95 -8.20 17.55
CA GLN A 688 23.20 -9.61 17.23
C GLN A 688 22.03 -10.20 16.43
N GLN A 689 20.80 -9.82 16.78
CA GLN A 689 19.58 -10.16 16.06
C GLN A 689 18.67 -8.94 16.00
N VAL A 690 17.94 -8.80 14.89
CA VAL A 690 17.06 -7.66 14.61
C VAL A 690 15.64 -8.17 14.40
N GLY A 691 14.67 -7.50 15.01
CA GLY A 691 13.26 -7.76 14.76
C GLY A 691 12.76 -9.13 15.21
N VAL A 692 13.27 -9.64 16.34
CA VAL A 692 12.87 -10.93 16.93
C VAL A 692 11.98 -10.72 18.15
N PRO A 693 11.17 -11.71 18.57
CA PRO A 693 10.40 -11.59 19.80
C PRO A 693 11.31 -11.48 21.04
N VAL A 694 11.02 -10.54 21.93
CA VAL A 694 11.84 -10.23 23.11
C VAL A 694 11.01 -10.18 24.40
N VAL A 695 11.66 -10.51 25.52
CA VAL A 695 11.22 -10.09 26.85
C VAL A 695 12.07 -8.90 27.28
N THR A 696 11.43 -7.80 27.66
CA THR A 696 12.11 -6.59 28.11
C THR A 696 11.99 -6.46 29.62
N LEU A 697 13.13 -6.46 30.29
CA LEU A 697 13.26 -6.28 31.72
C LEU A 697 13.41 -4.79 32.00
N LEU A 698 12.51 -4.24 32.81
CA LEU A 698 12.50 -2.84 33.19
C LEU A 698 12.52 -2.71 34.72
N GLY A 699 13.19 -1.69 35.23
CA GLY A 699 13.08 -1.37 36.65
C GLY A 699 13.96 -0.23 37.12
N ILE A 700 13.83 0.07 38.41
CA ILE A 700 14.54 1.13 39.12
C ILE A 700 15.48 0.48 40.14
N TYR A 701 16.71 0.97 40.23
CA TYR A 701 17.66 0.49 41.22
C TYR A 701 18.60 1.56 41.72
N ASP A 702 18.96 1.45 42.99
CA ASP A 702 19.96 2.30 43.61
C ASP A 702 21.23 1.51 43.94
N PRO A 703 22.34 1.73 43.21
CA PRO A 703 23.62 1.07 43.48
C PRO A 703 24.18 1.33 44.90
N GLN A 704 23.69 2.38 45.57
CA GLN A 704 24.09 2.74 46.92
C GLN A 704 23.17 2.11 47.98
N ASN A 705 22.06 1.49 47.58
CA ASN A 705 21.05 0.91 48.46
C ASN A 705 20.50 1.90 49.50
N GLU A 706 20.42 3.19 49.16
CA GLU A 706 19.81 4.23 50.01
C GLU A 706 18.31 4.38 49.69
N ASN A 707 17.95 4.19 48.42
CA ASN A 707 16.57 4.20 47.92
C ASN A 707 16.07 2.78 47.60
N PRO A 708 14.76 2.51 47.77
CA PRO A 708 14.15 1.26 47.34
C PRO A 708 14.42 0.95 45.85
N SER A 709 14.72 -0.32 45.56
CA SER A 709 14.87 -0.83 44.19
C SER A 709 13.69 -1.74 43.83
N GLN A 710 13.28 -1.73 42.56
CA GLN A 710 12.17 -2.54 42.06
C GLN A 710 12.45 -3.05 40.64
N ILE A 711 12.30 -4.37 40.46
CA ILE A 711 12.07 -4.96 39.15
C ILE A 711 10.58 -4.84 38.85
N TYR A 712 10.22 -4.22 37.72
CA TYR A 712 8.83 -4.09 37.30
C TYR A 712 8.36 -5.36 36.59
N PRO A 713 7.03 -5.62 36.56
CA PRO A 713 6.48 -6.73 35.78
C PRO A 713 7.06 -6.77 34.37
N LEU A 714 7.51 -7.96 33.96
CA LEU A 714 8.13 -8.14 32.65
C LEU A 714 7.13 -7.83 31.54
N VAL A 715 7.63 -7.18 30.48
CA VAL A 715 6.83 -6.87 29.30
C VAL A 715 7.42 -7.63 28.11
N TYR A 716 6.55 -8.16 27.25
CA TYR A 716 6.93 -9.03 26.15
C TYR A 716 6.52 -8.38 24.84
N SER A 717 7.35 -8.49 23.81
CA SER A 717 7.04 -7.98 22.48
C SER A 717 7.32 -9.02 21.40
N ASN A 718 6.56 -8.90 20.34
CA ASN A 718 6.73 -9.67 19.12
C ASN A 718 7.85 -9.12 18.20
N TYR A 719 8.46 -7.98 18.52
CA TYR A 719 9.55 -7.39 17.74
C TYR A 719 10.52 -6.57 18.61
N GLY A 720 11.80 -6.91 18.59
CA GLY A 720 12.86 -6.17 19.24
C GLY A 720 14.24 -6.63 18.79
N ASN A 721 15.26 -5.89 19.23
CA ASN A 721 16.65 -6.18 18.91
C ASN A 721 17.37 -6.81 20.11
N LEU A 722 18.24 -7.76 19.84
CA LEU A 722 19.11 -8.42 20.82
C LEU A 722 20.55 -7.97 20.64
N PHE A 723 21.27 -7.86 21.75
CA PHE A 723 22.65 -7.39 21.79
C PHE A 723 23.50 -8.35 22.62
N GLU A 724 24.81 -8.26 22.45
CA GLU A 724 25.75 -8.85 23.39
C GLU A 724 25.65 -8.09 24.72
N LEU A 725 25.27 -8.79 25.78
CA LEU A 725 25.03 -8.18 27.10
C LEU A 725 26.32 -8.14 27.92
N PRO A 726 26.60 -7.04 28.63
CA PRO A 726 27.79 -6.92 29.45
C PRO A 726 27.77 -7.96 30.57
N GLN A 727 28.88 -8.67 30.73
CA GLN A 727 29.02 -9.76 31.70
C GLN A 727 29.68 -9.26 32.99
N PRO A 728 29.31 -9.80 34.16
CA PRO A 728 30.01 -9.57 35.42
C PRO A 728 31.52 -9.83 35.35
N GLU A 729 32.32 -8.91 35.90
CA GLU A 729 33.77 -9.10 36.06
C GLU A 729 34.09 -9.44 37.53
N GLN A 730 34.82 -10.55 37.76
CA GLN A 730 35.33 -10.89 39.08
C GLN A 730 36.73 -10.28 39.29
N GLY A 731 36.78 -9.07 39.86
CA GLY A 731 38.03 -8.41 40.25
C GLY A 731 38.20 -8.31 41.77
N GLU A 732 39.44 -8.29 42.26
CA GLU A 732 39.73 -7.96 43.67
C GLU A 732 39.60 -6.44 43.91
N TYR A 733 38.82 -6.05 44.93
CA TYR A 733 38.66 -4.65 45.35
C TYR A 733 40.02 -4.02 45.75
N GLN A 734 40.36 -2.90 45.11
CA GLN A 734 41.49 -2.04 45.46
C GLN A 734 41.11 -1.06 46.58
N LEU A 735 42.12 -0.37 47.12
CA LEU A 735 41.92 0.64 48.16
C LEU A 735 41.11 1.83 47.65
N GLU A 736 40.22 2.39 48.48
CA GLU A 736 39.31 3.48 48.10
C GLU A 736 39.53 4.75 48.93
N GLY A 737 39.30 5.92 48.32
CA GLY A 737 39.36 7.20 49.01
C GLY A 737 40.77 7.60 49.48
N TRP A 738 40.83 8.38 50.55
CA TRP A 738 42.09 8.80 51.17
C TRP A 738 42.68 7.67 52.02
N GLN A 739 43.95 7.35 51.78
CA GLN A 739 44.67 6.27 52.44
C GLN A 739 45.93 6.79 53.11
N ALA A 740 46.05 6.61 54.43
CA ALA A 740 47.26 6.99 55.17
C ALA A 740 48.47 6.24 54.64
N ALA A 741 49.47 6.96 54.13
CA ALA A 741 50.68 6.37 53.53
C ALA A 741 51.42 5.45 54.51
N ALA A 742 51.42 5.80 55.81
CA ALA A 742 51.99 4.99 56.88
C ALA A 742 51.33 3.60 57.06
N HIS A 743 50.13 3.38 56.54
CA HIS A 743 49.40 2.11 56.64
C HIS A 743 49.48 1.26 55.37
N LEU A 744 50.16 1.74 54.33
CA LEU A 744 50.27 1.06 53.04
C LEU A 744 51.51 0.18 52.99
N THR A 745 51.38 -0.99 52.35
CA THR A 745 52.53 -1.81 51.98
C THR A 745 53.29 -1.19 50.81
N GLN A 746 54.56 -1.55 50.62
CA GLN A 746 55.35 -1.07 49.49
C GLN A 746 54.68 -1.39 48.14
N ALA A 747 54.09 -2.58 48.00
CA ALA A 747 53.35 -2.98 46.80
C ALA A 747 52.12 -2.09 46.54
N GLN A 748 51.41 -1.64 47.58
CA GLN A 748 50.28 -0.72 47.44
C GLN A 748 50.74 0.71 47.09
N LEU A 749 51.84 1.17 47.68
CA LEU A 749 52.44 2.47 47.36
C LEU A 749 52.89 2.54 45.89
N ASP A 750 53.43 1.45 45.36
CA ASP A 750 53.92 1.33 43.97
C ASP A 750 52.81 1.05 42.95
N SER A 751 51.57 0.82 43.40
CA SER A 751 50.44 0.58 42.51
C SER A 751 50.02 1.84 41.73
N ASP A 752 49.37 1.63 40.58
CA ASP A 752 48.89 2.70 39.70
C ASP A 752 47.50 3.23 40.09
N ILE A 753 47.04 2.90 41.31
CA ILE A 753 45.69 3.25 41.76
C ILE A 753 45.59 4.67 42.29
N TRP A 754 46.69 5.41 42.41
CA TRP A 754 46.68 6.74 42.99
C TRP A 754 46.34 7.82 41.96
N GLN A 755 45.44 8.75 42.33
CA GLN A 755 45.20 9.93 41.50
C GLN A 755 46.44 10.83 41.48
N THR A 756 46.58 11.61 40.43
CA THR A 756 47.69 12.54 40.28
C THR A 756 47.20 13.97 40.09
N LEU A 757 48.05 14.92 40.46
CA LEU A 757 47.93 16.31 40.04
C LEU A 757 49.23 16.74 39.37
N ARG A 758 49.16 17.78 38.55
CA ARG A 758 50.35 18.41 38.01
C ARG A 758 50.92 19.38 39.05
N MET A 759 52.20 19.20 39.41
CA MET A 759 53.00 20.15 40.18
C MET A 759 54.42 20.23 39.63
N ASP A 760 54.99 21.43 39.57
CA ASP A 760 56.32 21.73 39.04
C ASP A 760 56.56 21.17 37.61
N GLY A 761 55.49 21.05 36.83
CA GLY A 761 55.49 20.50 35.47
C GLY A 761 55.41 18.96 35.37
N GLU A 762 55.40 18.25 36.50
CA GLU A 762 55.34 16.78 36.58
C GLU A 762 54.00 16.28 37.14
N GLN A 763 53.58 15.06 36.78
CA GLN A 763 52.43 14.39 37.40
C GLN A 763 52.90 13.73 38.70
N GLN A 764 52.41 14.20 39.83
CA GLN A 764 52.75 13.68 41.14
C GLN A 764 51.53 13.03 41.78
N ARG A 765 51.74 11.98 42.60
CA ARG A 765 50.67 11.34 43.36
C ARG A 765 50.01 12.37 44.27
N LEU A 766 48.70 12.47 44.20
CA LEU A 766 47.91 13.44 44.93
C LEU A 766 47.82 13.02 46.39
N CYS A 767 48.16 13.95 47.28
CA CYS A 767 48.22 13.71 48.71
C CYS A 767 47.59 14.85 49.50
N LYS A 768 47.13 14.55 50.72
CA LYS A 768 46.74 15.55 51.71
C LYS A 768 47.52 15.37 53.01
N PHE A 769 47.77 16.46 53.70
CA PHE A 769 48.53 16.47 54.95
C PHE A 769 48.10 17.64 55.83
N THR A 770 48.33 17.52 57.14
CA THR A 770 48.07 18.61 58.09
C THR A 770 49.34 19.43 58.27
N PHE A 771 49.25 20.74 58.04
CA PHE A 771 50.35 21.69 58.29
C PHE A 771 50.02 22.59 59.47
N GLN A 772 51.03 22.83 60.33
CA GLN A 772 50.94 23.81 61.41
C GLN A 772 51.84 25.00 61.09
N ALA A 773 51.25 26.17 60.97
CA ALA A 773 51.94 27.42 60.71
C ALA A 773 52.73 27.89 61.95
N ALA A 774 53.76 28.72 61.73
CA ALA A 774 54.58 29.28 62.81
C ALA A 774 53.79 30.10 63.86
N ASN A 775 52.60 30.61 63.51
CA ASN A 775 51.71 31.32 64.42
C ASN A 775 50.78 30.41 65.24
N GLY A 776 50.85 29.08 65.05
CA GLY A 776 50.05 28.09 65.76
C GLY A 776 48.82 27.60 65.00
N ASP A 777 48.43 28.24 63.89
CA ASP A 777 47.28 27.83 63.09
C ASP A 777 47.51 26.47 62.43
N ARG A 778 46.45 25.69 62.27
CA ARG A 778 46.49 24.34 61.69
C ARG A 778 45.47 24.22 60.56
N ALA A 779 45.89 23.67 59.43
CA ALA A 779 45.02 23.39 58.30
C ALA A 779 45.50 22.17 57.52
N GLN A 780 44.58 21.49 56.83
CA GLN A 780 44.90 20.49 55.82
C GLN A 780 45.14 21.14 54.47
N PHE A 781 46.22 20.72 53.82
CA PHE A 781 46.55 21.10 52.46
C PHE A 781 46.57 19.87 51.56
N VAL A 782 46.19 20.07 50.31
CA VAL A 782 46.30 19.07 49.25
C VAL A 782 47.41 19.49 48.30
N GLY A 783 48.21 18.54 47.86
CA GLY A 783 49.30 18.76 46.92
C GLY A 783 49.88 17.45 46.41
N GLY A 784 51.16 17.44 46.03
CA GLY A 784 51.81 16.28 45.42
C GLY A 784 52.93 15.69 46.26
N VAL A 785 53.11 14.36 46.15
CA VAL A 785 54.20 13.64 46.83
C VAL A 785 55.52 13.84 46.10
N GLU A 786 56.50 14.40 46.80
CA GLU A 786 57.89 14.45 46.37
C GLU A 786 58.55 13.10 46.66
N ALA A 787 58.72 12.27 45.63
CA ALA A 787 59.16 10.88 45.78
C ALA A 787 60.58 10.74 46.38
N SER A 788 61.46 11.74 46.19
CA SER A 788 62.84 11.71 46.70
C SER A 788 62.93 11.92 48.22
N THR A 789 61.93 12.58 48.81
CA THR A 789 61.90 12.91 50.25
C THR A 789 60.79 12.18 50.99
N ASP A 790 59.89 11.51 50.27
CA ASP A 790 58.68 10.86 50.79
C ASP A 790 57.78 11.84 51.58
N ARG A 791 57.59 13.05 51.04
CA ARG A 791 56.80 14.11 51.69
C ARG A 791 55.70 14.61 50.76
N CYS A 792 54.53 14.87 51.32
CA CYS A 792 53.49 15.62 50.62
C CYS A 792 53.79 17.12 50.68
N SER A 793 53.74 17.81 49.55
CA SER A 793 53.99 19.26 49.46
C SER A 793 52.79 19.99 48.87
N ALA A 794 52.42 21.14 49.45
CA ALA A 794 51.41 22.03 48.86
C ALA A 794 51.89 22.76 47.58
N GLY A 795 53.14 22.53 47.16
CA GLY A 795 53.77 23.17 46.02
C GLY A 795 54.59 24.39 46.40
N ARG A 796 55.61 24.71 45.59
CA ARG A 796 56.53 25.84 45.82
C ARG A 796 55.91 27.21 45.52
N ASP A 797 54.79 27.21 44.79
CA ASP A 797 54.07 28.41 44.42
C ASP A 797 53.10 28.90 45.50
N VAL A 798 52.80 28.07 46.51
CA VAL A 798 51.82 28.37 47.56
C VAL A 798 52.52 28.75 48.86
N LYS A 799 52.08 29.85 49.49
CA LYS A 799 52.46 30.24 50.86
C LYS A 799 51.22 30.49 51.70
N TRP A 800 51.30 30.18 52.99
CA TRP A 800 50.24 30.47 53.96
C TRP A 800 50.80 31.29 55.12
N ASN A 801 50.28 32.50 55.30
CA ASN A 801 50.86 33.53 56.17
C ASN A 801 52.32 33.84 55.76
N ILE A 802 53.29 33.53 56.64
CA ILE A 802 54.75 33.67 56.38
C ILE A 802 55.43 32.35 56.01
N ASN A 803 54.70 31.23 55.99
CA ASN A 803 55.27 29.90 55.78
C ASN A 803 55.36 29.59 54.28
N MET A 804 56.56 29.21 53.83
CA MET A 804 56.84 28.70 52.48
C MET A 804 57.27 27.24 52.56
N ASN A 805 57.25 26.50 51.45
CA ASN A 805 57.64 25.08 51.38
C ASN A 805 56.88 24.21 52.38
N MET A 806 55.56 24.40 52.45
CA MET A 806 54.68 23.65 53.32
C MET A 806 54.68 22.19 52.90
N THR A 807 55.28 21.35 53.74
CA THR A 807 55.45 19.90 53.51
C THR A 807 55.10 19.11 54.76
N SER A 808 54.63 17.88 54.58
CA SER A 808 54.39 16.92 55.67
C SER A 808 55.70 16.43 56.28
N ALA A 809 55.66 15.66 57.38
CA ALA A 809 56.78 14.77 57.75
C ALA A 809 56.87 13.58 56.75
N PRO A 810 58.02 12.87 56.66
CA PRO A 810 58.15 11.72 55.77
C PRO A 810 57.10 10.65 56.11
N GLY A 811 56.33 10.21 55.12
CA GLY A 811 55.22 9.25 55.29
C GLY A 811 53.97 9.75 56.04
N ASP A 812 53.98 10.98 56.56
CA ASP A 812 52.88 11.58 57.34
C ASP A 812 51.87 12.33 56.44
N TYR A 813 51.28 11.60 55.50
CA TYR A 813 50.29 12.11 54.56
C TYR A 813 49.32 11.00 54.15
N GLU A 814 48.21 11.38 53.53
CA GLU A 814 47.26 10.45 52.92
C GLU A 814 47.32 10.57 51.39
N LEU A 815 47.33 9.46 50.68
CA LEU A 815 47.23 9.38 49.22
C LEU A 815 45.77 9.25 48.78
N LEU A 816 45.40 9.86 47.67
CA LEU A 816 44.06 9.71 47.10
C LEU A 816 44.02 8.56 46.09
N SER A 817 43.20 7.54 46.36
CA SER A 817 42.91 6.50 45.37
C SER A 817 42.03 7.03 44.23
N LYS A 818 42.25 6.50 43.01
CA LYS A 818 41.36 6.65 41.86
C LYS A 818 40.02 5.99 42.12
N TYR A 819 39.99 5.01 43.03
CA TYR A 819 38.78 4.32 43.43
C TYR A 819 38.12 4.94 44.66
N GLY A 820 36.80 4.91 44.70
CA GLY A 820 35.99 5.45 45.80
C GLY A 820 34.55 5.72 45.38
N ARG A 821 33.79 6.37 46.26
CA ARG A 821 32.38 6.72 46.04
C ARG A 821 32.13 8.19 46.38
N GLY A 822 31.21 8.82 45.64
CA GLY A 822 30.82 10.21 45.86
C GLY A 822 31.79 11.25 45.25
N ALA A 823 31.67 12.50 45.68
CA ALA A 823 32.58 13.57 45.30
C ALA A 823 33.93 13.42 46.02
N VAL A 824 35.03 13.82 45.38
CA VAL A 824 36.33 13.87 46.05
C VAL A 824 36.37 15.09 46.95
N THR A 825 36.36 14.88 48.27
CA THR A 825 36.30 15.93 49.28
C THR A 825 37.49 15.89 50.25
N TYR A 826 37.73 17.01 50.93
CA TYR A 826 38.57 17.07 52.13
C TYR A 826 38.09 18.19 53.06
N THR A 827 38.63 18.26 54.28
CA THR A 827 38.28 19.28 55.27
C THR A 827 39.51 20.16 55.55
N PRO A 828 39.63 21.33 54.89
CA PRO A 828 40.78 22.22 55.07
C PRO A 828 40.93 22.68 56.52
N THR A 829 39.83 23.09 57.14
CA THR A 829 39.73 23.45 58.56
C THR A 829 38.34 23.08 59.08
N ALA A 830 38.18 23.01 60.40
CA ALA A 830 36.88 22.73 61.03
C ALA A 830 35.80 23.78 60.65
N ASP A 831 36.19 25.05 60.50
CA ASP A 831 35.28 26.15 60.18
C ASP A 831 34.81 26.16 58.71
N VAL A 832 35.64 25.64 57.80
CA VAL A 832 35.29 25.53 56.37
C VAL A 832 34.43 24.29 56.11
N GLY A 833 34.60 23.24 56.91
CA GLY A 833 33.87 21.98 56.73
C GLY A 833 34.39 21.17 55.54
N GLU A 834 33.61 20.17 55.15
CA GLU A 834 33.90 19.32 54.00
C GLU A 834 33.62 20.06 52.69
N VAL A 835 34.59 20.04 51.77
CA VAL A 835 34.53 20.79 50.51
C VAL A 835 35.03 19.96 49.33
N ASN A 836 34.48 20.21 48.14
CA ASN A 836 34.86 19.54 46.90
C ASN A 836 36.25 19.97 46.43
N LEU A 837 37.13 18.99 46.19
CA LEU A 837 38.50 19.21 45.73
C LEU A 837 38.53 19.75 44.30
N CYS A 838 39.44 20.70 44.05
CA CYS A 838 39.85 21.11 42.71
C CYS A 838 41.38 21.20 42.64
N THR A 839 41.96 20.81 41.51
CA THR A 839 43.43 20.79 41.31
C THR A 839 43.80 21.56 40.06
N LEU A 840 44.93 22.25 40.06
CA LEU A 840 45.42 22.91 38.85
C LEU A 840 46.05 21.90 37.89
N ASN A 841 45.92 22.18 36.59
CA ASN A 841 46.47 21.39 35.49
C ASN A 841 47.08 22.32 34.42
N LYS A 842 47.85 23.31 34.87
CA LYS A 842 48.56 24.25 34.00
C LYS A 842 49.94 23.71 33.64
N SER A 843 50.43 24.03 32.45
CA SER A 843 51.82 23.74 32.06
C SER A 843 52.76 24.82 32.59
N GLY A 844 53.85 24.43 33.26
CA GLY A 844 54.83 25.35 33.83
C GLY A 844 55.29 24.93 35.22
N GLN A 845 56.08 25.77 35.88
CA GLN A 845 56.50 25.64 37.30
C GLN A 845 55.93 26.78 38.18
N ASP A 846 54.97 27.52 37.62
CA ASP A 846 54.28 28.64 38.25
C ASP A 846 52.77 28.37 38.11
N HIS A 847 51.97 28.69 39.15
CA HIS A 847 50.53 28.40 39.22
C HIS A 847 50.18 26.92 39.47
N ASP A 848 50.85 26.31 40.43
CA ASP A 848 50.55 24.95 40.91
C ASP A 848 49.75 24.97 42.21
N GLY A 849 49.09 23.85 42.50
CA GLY A 849 48.42 23.60 43.77
C GLY A 849 47.03 23.00 43.61
N ALA A 850 46.41 22.80 44.76
CA ALA A 850 45.04 22.34 44.88
C ALA A 850 44.27 23.24 45.83
N GLY A 851 42.95 23.24 45.71
CA GLY A 851 42.04 24.03 46.53
C GLY A 851 40.69 23.36 46.62
N PHE A 852 39.65 24.15 46.84
CA PHE A 852 38.27 23.68 46.84
C PHE A 852 37.33 24.61 46.09
N VAL A 853 36.21 24.05 45.65
CA VAL A 853 35.24 24.77 44.82
C VAL A 853 34.43 25.76 45.68
N VAL A 854 34.49 27.05 45.32
CA VAL A 854 33.67 28.13 45.89
C VAL A 854 33.03 28.89 44.73
N GLY A 855 31.70 28.78 44.59
CA GLY A 855 30.99 29.35 43.45
C GLY A 855 31.53 28.82 42.11
N ASN A 856 32.07 29.70 41.26
CA ASN A 856 32.69 29.33 39.99
C ASN A 856 34.24 29.40 40.02
N GLN A 857 34.83 29.25 41.21
CA GLN A 857 36.26 29.40 41.45
C GLN A 857 36.81 28.22 42.25
N CYS A 858 38.09 27.93 42.03
CA CYS A 858 38.91 27.08 42.87
C CYS A 858 39.70 27.99 43.80
N GLU A 859 39.36 27.97 45.08
CA GLU A 859 39.92 28.82 46.13
C GLU A 859 40.61 27.97 47.20
N GLN A 860 41.37 28.61 48.06
CA GLN A 860 42.02 28.02 49.23
C GLN A 860 41.51 28.72 50.50
N ILE A 861 41.88 28.22 51.68
CA ILE A 861 41.53 28.89 52.94
C ILE A 861 42.12 30.31 53.01
N THR A 862 41.52 31.16 53.84
CA THR A 862 41.97 32.54 54.03
C THR A 862 43.46 32.62 54.38
N GLY A 863 44.18 33.53 53.72
CA GLY A 863 45.60 33.78 53.94
C GLY A 863 46.54 32.97 53.04
N VAL A 864 46.02 32.07 52.20
CA VAL A 864 46.81 31.35 51.20
C VAL A 864 47.03 32.22 49.97
N MET A 865 48.29 32.38 49.58
CA MET A 865 48.72 33.26 48.51
C MET A 865 49.71 32.54 47.60
N HIS A 866 49.83 33.02 46.37
CA HIS A 866 50.98 32.77 45.51
C HIS A 866 52.27 33.29 46.15
N LYS A 867 53.42 32.72 45.77
CA LYS A 867 54.75 33.15 46.24
C LYS A 867 54.98 34.67 46.05
N ASN A 868 54.42 35.23 44.96
CA ASN A 868 54.46 36.66 44.63
C ASN A 868 53.51 37.56 45.48
N GLY A 869 52.68 36.99 46.36
CA GLY A 869 51.79 37.72 47.27
C GLY A 869 50.36 37.94 46.79
N GLN A 870 49.95 37.40 45.63
CA GLN A 870 48.55 37.43 45.19
C GLN A 870 47.73 36.31 45.86
N THR A 871 46.44 36.53 46.15
CA THR A 871 45.56 35.46 46.67
C THR A 871 45.51 34.28 45.72
N TRP A 872 45.64 33.06 46.24
CA TRP A 872 45.54 31.84 45.44
C TRP A 872 44.08 31.59 45.05
N ARG A 873 43.75 31.82 43.79
CA ARG A 873 42.39 31.66 43.26
C ARG A 873 42.36 31.51 41.74
N TYR A 874 41.60 30.54 41.25
CA TYR A 874 41.45 30.26 39.83
C TYR A 874 39.98 30.16 39.42
N ALA A 875 39.65 30.62 38.22
CA ALA A 875 38.31 30.41 37.66
C ALA A 875 38.18 28.96 37.16
N LEU A 876 37.01 28.34 37.38
CA LEU A 876 36.69 27.01 36.85
C LEU A 876 36.33 27.12 35.36
N ARG A 877 37.33 27.34 34.49
CA ARG A 877 37.16 27.46 33.03
C ARG A 877 38.16 26.57 32.29
N GLY A 878 37.67 25.84 31.29
CA GLY A 878 38.49 24.95 30.46
C GLY A 878 39.12 23.80 31.26
N ASN A 879 40.23 23.27 30.77
CA ASN A 879 40.93 22.11 31.35
C ASN A 879 42.10 22.50 32.29
N GLU A 880 42.16 23.79 32.67
CA GLU A 880 43.22 24.33 33.54
C GLU A 880 43.00 24.03 35.02
N VAL A 881 41.75 23.77 35.41
CA VAL A 881 41.38 23.31 36.76
C VAL A 881 40.60 22.01 36.62
N LEU A 882 41.11 20.94 37.18
CA LEU A 882 40.45 19.64 37.22
C LEU A 882 39.62 19.52 38.49
N ARG A 883 38.53 18.76 38.38
CA ARG A 883 37.72 18.31 39.51
C ARG A 883 37.88 16.80 39.60
N PRO A 884 38.74 16.30 40.49
CA PRO A 884 38.96 14.86 40.63
C PRO A 884 37.64 14.12 40.92
N THR A 885 37.47 12.94 40.33
CA THR A 885 36.30 12.07 40.53
C THR A 885 36.76 10.65 40.84
N TYR A 886 36.00 9.93 41.67
CA TYR A 886 36.28 8.52 41.93
C TYR A 886 35.76 7.61 40.81
N GLN A 887 36.43 6.47 40.62
CA GLN A 887 35.94 5.29 39.93
C GLN A 887 35.33 4.33 40.98
N ALA A 888 34.06 3.96 40.83
CA ALA A 888 33.49 2.97 41.74
C ALA A 888 33.96 1.56 41.35
N GLN A 889 34.27 0.74 42.35
CA GLN A 889 34.68 -0.66 42.16
C GLN A 889 33.56 -1.67 42.43
N GLY A 890 32.39 -1.18 42.88
CA GLY A 890 31.24 -2.05 43.04
C GLY A 890 30.81 -2.64 41.70
N GLN A 891 29.88 -3.58 41.76
CA GLN A 891 29.16 -4.05 40.58
C GLN A 891 27.68 -4.15 40.93
N CYS A 892 26.79 -3.83 39.99
CA CYS A 892 25.40 -4.25 40.07
C CYS A 892 25.11 -5.25 38.95
N GLN A 893 24.20 -6.19 39.15
CA GLN A 893 23.85 -7.18 38.13
C GLN A 893 22.43 -7.70 38.27
N LEU A 894 21.83 -8.03 37.12
CA LEU A 894 20.62 -8.84 37.05
C LEU A 894 21.01 -10.30 36.88
N ASP A 895 20.40 -11.16 37.68
CA ASP A 895 20.44 -12.62 37.54
C ASP A 895 19.05 -13.09 37.11
N VAL A 896 18.97 -13.62 35.89
CA VAL A 896 17.73 -14.08 35.26
C VAL A 896 17.76 -15.58 35.14
N GLU A 897 16.86 -16.25 35.84
CA GLU A 897 16.71 -17.70 35.80
C GLU A 897 15.56 -18.09 34.84
N PHE A 898 15.79 -19.15 34.07
CA PHE A 898 14.80 -19.78 33.20
C PHE A 898 14.52 -21.21 33.65
N ALA A 899 13.47 -21.82 33.08
CA ALA A 899 13.18 -23.23 33.28
C ALA A 899 14.39 -24.11 32.92
N GLY A 900 14.61 -25.19 33.69
CA GLY A 900 15.75 -26.09 33.48
C GLY A 900 17.08 -25.62 34.07
N GLY A 901 17.10 -24.51 34.82
CA GLY A 901 18.28 -24.03 35.54
C GLY A 901 19.25 -23.21 34.69
N VAL A 902 18.85 -22.79 33.49
CA VAL A 902 19.60 -21.86 32.65
C VAL A 902 19.57 -20.47 33.30
N ARG A 903 20.72 -19.80 33.32
CA ARG A 903 20.88 -18.46 33.91
C ARG A 903 21.51 -17.50 32.89
N GLU A 904 21.03 -16.27 32.89
CA GLU A 904 21.63 -15.14 32.16
C GLU A 904 21.99 -14.06 33.18
N GLN A 905 23.24 -13.58 33.14
CA GLN A 905 23.72 -12.51 34.02
C GLN A 905 23.97 -11.25 33.20
N VAL A 906 23.52 -10.10 33.71
CA VAL A 906 23.67 -8.82 33.01
C VAL A 906 24.26 -7.79 33.97
N GLN A 907 25.47 -7.32 33.67
CA GLN A 907 26.12 -6.27 34.43
C GLN A 907 25.41 -4.92 34.24
N LEU A 908 25.21 -4.21 35.34
CA LEU A 908 24.64 -2.87 35.42
C LEU A 908 25.66 -1.90 36.04
N SER A 909 25.38 -0.59 35.95
CA SER A 909 26.24 0.44 36.55
C SER A 909 26.29 0.31 38.07
N ALA A 910 27.49 0.30 38.62
CA ALA A 910 27.76 0.28 40.06
C ALA A 910 27.64 1.65 40.76
N SER A 911 27.39 2.70 39.98
CA SER A 911 27.21 4.07 40.45
C SER A 911 25.92 4.65 39.92
N ARG A 912 25.31 5.56 40.69
CA ARG A 912 24.22 6.40 40.18
C ARG A 912 24.73 7.19 38.98
N HIS A 913 23.96 7.20 37.89
CA HIS A 913 24.21 8.03 36.71
C HIS A 913 23.98 9.52 37.02
N ALA A 914 23.10 9.82 37.98
CA ALA A 914 22.88 11.16 38.54
C ALA A 914 22.75 11.07 40.08
N GLY A 915 23.47 11.94 40.81
CA GLY A 915 23.71 11.75 42.25
C GLY A 915 22.48 11.78 43.16
N ASN A 916 21.37 12.41 42.72
CA ASN A 916 20.15 12.63 43.50
C ASN A 916 18.98 11.70 43.13
N GLU A 917 19.23 10.69 42.32
CA GLU A 917 18.20 9.75 41.88
C GLU A 917 18.75 8.33 41.68
N SER A 918 17.85 7.37 41.77
CA SER A 918 18.12 5.97 41.45
C SER A 918 18.30 5.81 39.93
N ASN A 919 19.04 4.80 39.53
CA ASN A 919 19.16 4.41 38.14
C ASN A 919 17.89 3.66 37.68
N LYS A 920 17.76 3.53 36.37
CA LYS A 920 16.89 2.53 35.75
C LYS A 920 17.70 1.54 34.93
N PHE A 921 17.18 0.32 34.79
CA PHE A 921 17.70 -0.68 33.88
C PHE A 921 16.66 -1.02 32.82
N HIS A 922 17.13 -1.46 31.66
CA HIS A 922 16.31 -1.79 30.50
C HIS A 922 17.08 -2.76 29.60
N VAL A 923 16.62 -4.01 29.53
CA VAL A 923 17.34 -5.11 28.88
C VAL A 923 16.39 -5.96 28.05
N ASN A 924 16.72 -6.22 26.78
CA ASN A 924 16.03 -7.21 25.96
C ASN A 924 16.72 -8.57 26.07
N LEU A 925 15.94 -9.62 26.34
CA LEU A 925 16.37 -11.01 26.24
C LEU A 925 15.55 -11.75 25.18
N SER A 926 16.13 -12.80 24.61
CA SER A 926 15.43 -13.67 23.64
C SER A 926 14.26 -14.40 24.31
N MET A 927 13.10 -14.41 23.65
CA MET A 927 11.97 -15.26 24.08
C MET A 927 12.16 -16.75 23.76
N GLU A 928 13.18 -17.14 22.99
CA GLU A 928 13.43 -18.56 22.64
C GLU A 928 13.69 -19.43 23.88
N ARG A 929 14.20 -18.83 24.97
CA ARG A 929 14.44 -19.52 26.25
C ARG A 929 13.19 -19.63 27.13
N GLY A 930 12.03 -19.16 26.63
CA GLY A 930 10.78 -19.11 27.36
C GLY A 930 10.70 -17.96 28.37
N VAL A 931 9.67 -18.01 29.21
CA VAL A 931 9.43 -17.00 30.25
C VAL A 931 10.41 -17.19 31.41
N PRO A 932 11.06 -16.12 31.90
CA PRO A 932 11.91 -16.23 33.09
C PRO A 932 11.14 -16.71 34.32
N THR A 933 11.74 -17.59 35.12
CA THR A 933 11.16 -18.12 36.36
C THR A 933 11.48 -17.22 37.56
N GLN A 934 12.60 -16.52 37.52
CA GLN A 934 13.03 -15.59 38.56
C GLN A 934 13.95 -14.52 37.98
N VAL A 935 13.82 -13.29 38.48
CA VAL A 935 14.77 -12.22 38.24
C VAL A 935 15.19 -11.65 39.59
N SER A 936 16.48 -11.60 39.86
CA SER A 936 17.03 -10.93 41.05
C SER A 936 18.04 -9.87 40.65
N LEU A 937 18.10 -8.80 41.44
CA LEU A 937 19.03 -7.71 41.27
C LEU A 937 19.94 -7.65 42.48
N HIS A 938 21.24 -7.71 42.24
CA HIS A 938 22.28 -7.67 43.27
C HIS A 938 23.22 -6.51 43.02
N CYS A 939 23.78 -5.96 44.09
CA CYS A 939 24.95 -5.10 44.01
C CYS A 939 26.01 -5.56 44.99
N SER A 940 27.24 -5.68 44.51
CA SER A 940 28.43 -5.97 45.29
C SER A 940 29.26 -4.71 45.51
N ASN A 941 29.80 -4.61 46.71
CA ASN A 941 30.80 -3.63 47.09
C ASN A 941 31.88 -4.30 47.95
N ARG A 942 32.83 -3.52 48.46
CA ARG A 942 33.90 -4.03 49.34
C ARG A 942 33.36 -4.72 50.62
N GLU A 943 32.17 -4.38 51.08
CA GLU A 943 31.52 -4.96 52.26
C GLU A 943 30.83 -6.30 51.97
N GLY A 944 30.58 -6.61 50.70
CA GLY A 944 29.98 -7.86 50.25
C GLY A 944 28.93 -7.64 49.15
N GLU A 945 28.26 -8.73 48.78
CA GLU A 945 27.11 -8.72 47.87
C GLU A 945 25.81 -8.51 48.64
N THR A 946 24.93 -7.67 48.11
CA THR A 946 23.60 -7.38 48.65
C THR A 946 22.55 -7.58 47.57
N GLU A 947 21.55 -8.43 47.84
CA GLU A 947 20.33 -8.51 47.01
C GLU A 947 19.49 -7.26 47.26
N LEU A 948 19.27 -6.45 46.22
CA LEU A 948 18.45 -5.24 46.31
C LEU A 948 16.96 -5.57 46.19
N THR A 949 16.61 -6.48 45.29
CA THR A 949 15.22 -6.90 45.06
C THR A 949 15.15 -8.17 44.23
N ARG A 950 14.02 -8.87 44.29
CA ARG A 950 13.72 -10.01 43.43
C ARG A 950 12.26 -10.03 43.01
N MET A 951 12.01 -10.59 41.84
CA MET A 951 10.70 -10.78 41.25
C MET A 951 10.54 -12.22 40.76
N THR A 952 9.35 -12.77 40.99
CA THR A 952 8.90 -14.00 40.31
C THR A 952 7.92 -13.58 39.21
N PRO A 953 8.29 -13.69 37.92
CA PRO A 953 7.42 -13.31 36.82
C PRO A 953 6.16 -14.18 36.73
N ASP A 954 5.10 -13.64 36.13
CA ASP A 954 3.96 -14.44 35.70
C ASP A 954 4.42 -15.48 34.68
N GLN A 955 4.14 -16.75 34.93
CA GLN A 955 4.55 -17.87 34.10
C GLN A 955 3.62 -18.11 32.91
N ASN A 956 2.44 -17.47 32.88
CA ASN A 956 1.49 -17.52 31.76
C ASN A 956 1.13 -16.11 31.26
N PRO A 957 2.13 -15.31 30.82
CA PRO A 957 1.84 -13.99 30.27
C PRO A 957 0.96 -14.13 29.02
N PRO A 958 0.14 -13.11 28.70
CA PRO A 958 -0.83 -13.16 27.60
C PRO A 958 -0.16 -12.98 26.21
N LEU A 959 0.82 -13.82 25.88
CA LEU A 959 1.58 -13.75 24.63
C LEU A 959 0.71 -14.03 23.40
N ASP A 960 -0.33 -14.84 23.57
CA ASP A 960 -1.34 -15.13 22.54
C ASP A 960 -2.19 -13.90 22.17
N LYS A 961 -2.19 -12.86 23.02
CA LYS A 961 -2.92 -11.62 22.76
C LYS A 961 -2.13 -10.60 21.95
N LEU A 962 -0.81 -10.77 21.82
CA LEU A 962 0.03 -9.88 21.02
C LEU A 962 -0.48 -9.82 19.56
N LYS A 963 -0.57 -8.61 19.01
CA LYS A 963 -0.96 -8.39 17.62
C LYS A 963 0.28 -8.06 16.77
N GLY A 964 0.45 -8.76 15.65
CA GLY A 964 1.56 -8.50 14.72
C GLY A 964 2.88 -9.23 15.09
N PRO A 965 4.06 -8.71 14.70
CA PRO A 965 4.27 -7.38 14.14
C PRO A 965 3.67 -7.25 12.74
N ILE A 966 3.22 -6.06 12.38
CA ILE A 966 2.81 -5.76 11.02
C ILE A 966 3.93 -4.96 10.34
N ILE A 967 4.51 -5.53 9.29
CA ILE A 967 5.56 -4.95 8.48
C ILE A 967 4.97 -4.60 7.11
N ILE A 968 5.11 -3.34 6.71
CA ILE A 968 4.53 -2.79 5.48
C ILE A 968 5.62 -2.07 4.68
N GLY A 969 5.58 -2.22 3.36
CA GLY A 969 6.54 -1.62 2.44
C GLY A 969 7.73 -2.52 2.11
N GLN A 970 8.55 -2.07 1.15
CA GLN A 970 9.63 -2.88 0.55
C GLN A 970 9.11 -4.26 0.10
N GLU A 971 9.88 -5.33 0.32
CA GLU A 971 9.54 -6.70 -0.05
C GLU A 971 8.27 -7.25 0.63
N TYR A 972 7.81 -6.63 1.74
CA TYR A 972 6.61 -7.07 2.45
C TYR A 972 5.33 -6.58 1.77
N GLY A 973 5.40 -5.46 1.03
CA GLY A 973 4.24 -4.81 0.43
C GLY A 973 3.11 -4.62 1.45
N TYR A 974 1.92 -5.15 1.14
CA TYR A 974 0.78 -5.25 2.07
C TYR A 974 0.39 -6.70 2.38
N SER A 975 1.27 -7.67 2.12
CA SER A 975 0.96 -9.11 2.23
C SER A 975 0.39 -9.49 3.61
N GLN A 976 1.01 -9.02 4.69
CA GLN A 976 0.56 -9.27 6.06
C GLN A 976 -0.80 -8.61 6.38
N VAL A 977 -1.15 -7.52 5.69
CA VAL A 977 -2.47 -6.89 5.79
C VAL A 977 -3.52 -7.77 5.10
N ILE A 978 -3.19 -8.32 3.92
CA ILE A 978 -4.04 -9.25 3.17
C ILE A 978 -4.24 -10.57 3.93
N ASP A 979 -3.24 -11.02 4.68
CA ASP A 979 -3.35 -12.19 5.55
C ASP A 979 -4.44 -12.10 6.62
N MET A 980 -4.95 -10.89 6.87
CA MET A 980 -6.03 -10.65 7.82
C MET A 980 -7.42 -10.60 7.19
N THR A 981 -7.51 -10.62 5.84
CA THR A 981 -8.79 -10.76 5.13
C THR A 981 -9.50 -12.04 5.56
N LYS A 982 -10.74 -11.95 6.04
CA LYS A 982 -11.47 -13.14 6.52
C LYS A 982 -11.72 -14.11 5.37
N THR A 983 -11.43 -15.40 5.56
CA THR A 983 -11.92 -16.43 4.63
C THR A 983 -13.46 -16.47 4.65
N PHE A 984 -14.10 -17.12 3.68
CA PHE A 984 -15.56 -17.25 3.65
C PHE A 984 -16.08 -17.96 4.89
N ALA A 985 -15.38 -19.01 5.35
CA ALA A 985 -15.68 -19.71 6.59
C ALA A 985 -15.57 -18.83 7.86
N GLN A 986 -14.85 -17.71 7.81
CA GLN A 986 -14.72 -16.75 8.92
C GLN A 986 -15.68 -15.55 8.81
N ASN A 987 -16.42 -15.44 7.70
CA ASN A 987 -17.32 -14.33 7.45
C ASN A 987 -18.75 -14.69 7.82
N GLN A 988 -19.17 -14.26 9.01
CA GLN A 988 -20.52 -14.52 9.50
C GLN A 988 -21.64 -13.92 8.63
N THR A 989 -21.41 -12.77 7.99
CA THR A 989 -22.44 -12.21 7.08
C THR A 989 -22.64 -13.14 5.89
N LEU A 990 -21.54 -13.65 5.32
CA LEU A 990 -21.57 -14.60 4.19
C LEU A 990 -22.24 -15.91 4.60
N LEU A 991 -21.84 -16.49 5.74
CA LEU A 991 -22.43 -17.73 6.26
C LEU A 991 -23.93 -17.62 6.56
N ASN A 992 -24.41 -16.40 6.81
CA ASN A 992 -25.82 -16.14 7.09
C ASN A 992 -26.62 -15.69 5.86
N THR A 993 -25.99 -15.63 4.68
CA THR A 993 -26.66 -15.22 3.44
C THR A 993 -26.86 -16.44 2.56
N ASP A 994 -28.11 -16.70 2.17
CA ASP A 994 -28.44 -17.76 1.23
C ASP A 994 -28.31 -17.26 -0.22
N PHE A 995 -27.61 -18.03 -1.06
CA PHE A 995 -27.42 -17.72 -2.47
C PHE A 995 -28.07 -18.79 -3.35
N ALA A 996 -28.98 -18.37 -4.23
CA ALA A 996 -29.66 -19.26 -5.17
C ALA A 996 -28.91 -19.43 -6.50
N THR A 997 -27.96 -18.54 -6.79
CA THR A 997 -27.17 -18.54 -8.02
C THR A 997 -25.73 -18.10 -7.77
N ILE A 998 -24.81 -18.50 -8.65
CA ILE A 998 -23.41 -18.05 -8.62
C ILE A 998 -23.33 -16.52 -8.80
N ALA A 999 -24.16 -15.92 -9.65
CA ALA A 999 -24.14 -14.46 -9.83
C ALA A 999 -24.51 -13.68 -8.56
N GLU A 1000 -25.49 -14.16 -7.77
CA GLU A 1000 -25.82 -13.55 -6.48
C GLU A 1000 -24.62 -13.64 -5.51
N PHE A 1001 -23.91 -14.78 -5.50
CA PHE A 1001 -22.71 -14.97 -4.68
C PHE A 1001 -21.53 -14.11 -5.14
N ASP A 1002 -21.22 -14.11 -6.44
CA ASP A 1002 -20.17 -13.28 -7.03
C ASP A 1002 -20.36 -11.80 -6.71
N ALA A 1003 -21.60 -11.29 -6.81
CA ALA A 1003 -21.91 -9.91 -6.48
C ALA A 1003 -21.65 -9.61 -5.00
N PHE A 1004 -22.06 -10.51 -4.10
CA PHE A 1004 -21.78 -10.38 -2.67
C PHE A 1004 -20.27 -10.38 -2.37
N VAL A 1005 -19.53 -11.34 -2.93
CA VAL A 1005 -18.08 -11.44 -2.69
C VAL A 1005 -17.37 -10.22 -3.27
N ALA A 1006 -17.73 -9.80 -4.49
CA ALA A 1006 -17.19 -8.58 -5.09
C ALA A 1006 -17.40 -7.37 -4.16
N GLU A 1007 -18.61 -7.16 -3.66
CA GLU A 1007 -18.94 -6.06 -2.74
C GLU A 1007 -18.12 -6.12 -1.43
N HIS A 1008 -18.04 -7.29 -0.80
CA HIS A 1008 -17.49 -7.43 0.55
C HIS A 1008 -15.96 -7.65 0.59
N TYR A 1009 -15.36 -8.14 -0.50
CA TYR A 1009 -13.94 -8.48 -0.58
C TYR A 1009 -13.20 -7.73 -1.68
N GLY A 1010 -13.85 -7.49 -2.81
CA GLY A 1010 -13.26 -6.88 -4.00
C GLY A 1010 -13.58 -5.41 -4.19
N ARG A 1011 -14.31 -4.77 -3.25
CA ARG A 1011 -14.81 -3.38 -3.36
C ARG A 1011 -15.66 -3.14 -4.61
N GLY A 1012 -16.50 -4.11 -4.94
CA GLY A 1012 -17.35 -4.12 -6.13
C GLY A 1012 -16.70 -4.67 -7.39
N VAL A 1013 -15.42 -5.05 -7.34
CA VAL A 1013 -14.68 -5.60 -8.49
C VAL A 1013 -14.32 -7.07 -8.25
N LEU A 1014 -14.63 -7.92 -9.23
CA LEU A 1014 -14.22 -9.32 -9.27
C LEU A 1014 -13.42 -9.58 -10.55
N ASN A 1015 -12.13 -9.85 -10.40
CA ASN A 1015 -11.23 -10.13 -11.52
C ASN A 1015 -11.26 -11.63 -11.90
N ASN A 1016 -10.92 -11.97 -13.14
CA ASN A 1016 -10.84 -13.35 -13.64
C ASN A 1016 -9.75 -13.49 -14.73
N GLY A 1017 -9.80 -14.59 -15.50
CA GLY A 1017 -8.84 -14.85 -16.58
C GLY A 1017 -8.87 -13.85 -17.74
N VAL A 1018 -9.98 -13.14 -17.93
CA VAL A 1018 -10.23 -12.15 -19.01
C VAL A 1018 -10.27 -10.73 -18.45
N THR A 1019 -11.03 -10.49 -17.37
CA THR A 1019 -11.15 -9.17 -16.75
C THR A 1019 -10.13 -8.98 -15.63
N LYS A 1020 -9.19 -8.06 -15.82
CA LYS A 1020 -8.18 -7.67 -14.82
C LYS A 1020 -8.28 -6.19 -14.52
N ALA A 1021 -9.51 -5.73 -14.25
CA ALA A 1021 -9.81 -4.34 -13.95
C ALA A 1021 -8.95 -3.81 -12.77
N GLU A 1022 -8.57 -4.68 -11.84
CA GLU A 1022 -7.61 -4.37 -10.78
C GLU A 1022 -6.47 -5.40 -10.70
N ARG A 1023 -5.22 -4.93 -10.80
CA ARG A 1023 -4.02 -5.72 -10.53
C ARG A 1023 -3.21 -5.03 -9.43
N ARG A 1024 -3.50 -5.39 -8.17
CA ARG A 1024 -2.90 -4.83 -6.95
C ARG A 1024 -2.95 -5.84 -5.81
N ALA A 1025 -2.13 -5.64 -4.78
CA ALA A 1025 -2.33 -6.33 -3.51
C ALA A 1025 -3.74 -6.04 -2.97
N GLY A 1026 -4.47 -7.09 -2.57
CA GLY A 1026 -5.86 -6.99 -2.14
C GLY A 1026 -6.91 -7.05 -3.24
N ALA A 1027 -6.51 -7.16 -4.51
CA ALA A 1027 -7.48 -7.40 -5.59
C ALA A 1027 -8.06 -8.82 -5.48
N LEU A 1028 -9.39 -8.90 -5.60
CA LEU A 1028 -10.15 -10.15 -5.57
C LEU A 1028 -10.20 -10.78 -6.96
N TYR A 1029 -9.94 -12.08 -7.02
CA TYR A 1029 -10.00 -12.89 -8.23
C TYR A 1029 -10.87 -14.12 -8.01
N VAL A 1030 -11.59 -14.51 -9.05
CA VAL A 1030 -12.25 -15.81 -9.16
C VAL A 1030 -11.47 -16.70 -10.14
N TYR A 1031 -11.33 -17.96 -9.76
CA TYR A 1031 -10.61 -18.98 -10.49
C TYR A 1031 -11.51 -20.22 -10.69
N PRO A 1032 -11.86 -20.57 -11.94
CA PRO A 1032 -12.53 -21.84 -12.23
C PRO A 1032 -11.52 -22.98 -12.06
N ASN A 1033 -11.55 -23.69 -10.93
CA ASN A 1033 -10.52 -24.66 -10.62
C ASN A 1033 -10.70 -25.93 -11.46
N PRO A 1034 -9.78 -26.23 -12.40
CA PRO A 1034 -9.92 -27.38 -13.27
C PRO A 1034 -9.66 -28.69 -12.53
N GLU A 1035 -8.93 -28.70 -11.41
CA GLU A 1035 -8.59 -29.94 -10.69
C GLU A 1035 -9.72 -30.42 -9.78
N THR A 1036 -10.37 -29.48 -9.08
CA THR A 1036 -11.48 -29.77 -8.16
C THR A 1036 -12.85 -29.69 -8.85
N GLY A 1037 -12.94 -28.97 -9.98
CA GLY A 1037 -14.21 -28.62 -10.61
C GLY A 1037 -15.05 -27.70 -9.74
N THR A 1038 -14.43 -26.79 -8.99
CA THR A 1038 -15.10 -25.79 -8.14
C THR A 1038 -14.81 -24.36 -8.61
N ARG A 1039 -15.59 -23.39 -8.13
CA ARG A 1039 -15.35 -21.96 -8.36
C ARG A 1039 -14.68 -21.34 -7.13
N ASP A 1040 -13.37 -21.12 -7.23
CA ASP A 1040 -12.51 -20.74 -6.10
C ASP A 1040 -12.20 -19.24 -6.12
N TYR A 1041 -12.04 -18.63 -4.95
CA TYR A 1041 -11.79 -17.20 -4.81
C TYR A 1041 -10.49 -16.92 -4.09
N PHE A 1042 -9.73 -15.97 -4.63
CA PHE A 1042 -8.42 -15.61 -4.12
C PHE A 1042 -8.27 -14.10 -4.01
N VAL A 1043 -7.46 -13.67 -3.05
CA VAL A 1043 -6.97 -12.30 -2.96
C VAL A 1043 -5.49 -12.28 -3.29
N MET A 1044 -5.09 -11.37 -4.18
CA MET A 1044 -3.69 -11.19 -4.56
C MET A 1044 -2.88 -10.63 -3.36
N ARG A 1045 -1.79 -11.29 -2.99
CA ARG A 1045 -0.85 -10.85 -1.94
C ARG A 1045 0.20 -9.89 -2.50
N THR A 1046 0.70 -10.18 -3.69
CA THR A 1046 1.76 -9.43 -4.37
C THR A 1046 1.53 -9.37 -5.89
N LEU A 1047 2.04 -8.33 -6.55
CA LEU A 1047 1.95 -8.14 -8.00
C LEU A 1047 2.73 -9.20 -8.81
N GLU A 1048 3.67 -9.87 -8.16
CA GLU A 1048 4.49 -10.98 -8.70
C GLU A 1048 3.78 -12.34 -8.61
N ALA A 1049 2.52 -12.37 -8.16
CA ALA A 1049 1.77 -13.61 -8.05
C ALA A 1049 1.75 -14.39 -9.37
N GLY A 1050 2.16 -15.66 -9.29
CA GLY A 1050 2.16 -16.60 -10.41
C GLY A 1050 0.77 -17.15 -10.72
N ALA A 1051 0.70 -18.38 -11.22
CA ALA A 1051 -0.56 -19.08 -11.44
C ALA A 1051 -1.33 -19.29 -10.12
N PHE A 1052 -2.66 -19.42 -10.20
CA PHE A 1052 -3.49 -19.74 -9.04
C PHE A 1052 -3.13 -21.13 -8.48
N PRO A 1053 -3.09 -21.31 -7.14
CA PRO A 1053 -3.05 -22.63 -6.53
C PRO A 1053 -4.30 -23.44 -6.89
N THR A 1054 -4.13 -24.71 -7.24
CA THR A 1054 -5.24 -25.62 -7.60
C THR A 1054 -5.70 -26.52 -6.45
N ASP A 1055 -4.98 -26.52 -5.33
CA ASP A 1055 -5.22 -27.37 -4.17
C ASP A 1055 -6.06 -26.70 -3.07
N GLN A 1056 -6.70 -25.56 -3.38
CA GLN A 1056 -7.51 -24.77 -2.44
C GLN A 1056 -6.72 -24.29 -1.22
N THR A 1057 -5.42 -24.00 -1.39
CA THR A 1057 -4.57 -23.41 -0.35
C THR A 1057 -4.07 -22.01 -0.73
N SER A 1058 -3.53 -21.30 0.26
CA SER A 1058 -2.81 -20.04 0.00
C SER A 1058 -1.34 -20.34 -0.29
N ASP A 1059 -0.72 -19.53 -1.14
CA ASP A 1059 0.71 -19.55 -1.39
C ASP A 1059 1.33 -18.14 -1.17
N GLN A 1060 2.53 -17.90 -1.72
CA GLN A 1060 3.20 -16.60 -1.60
C GLN A 1060 2.49 -15.48 -2.39
N GLY A 1061 1.86 -15.82 -3.52
CA GLY A 1061 1.22 -14.86 -4.42
C GLY A 1061 -0.26 -14.63 -4.14
N TRP A 1062 -0.95 -15.66 -3.64
CA TRP A 1062 -2.40 -15.74 -3.54
C TRP A 1062 -2.85 -16.18 -2.16
N LYS A 1063 -3.91 -15.55 -1.67
CA LYS A 1063 -4.62 -15.99 -0.48
C LYS A 1063 -5.97 -16.58 -0.87
N TYR A 1064 -6.14 -17.88 -0.61
CA TYR A 1064 -7.43 -18.55 -0.81
C TYR A 1064 -8.46 -18.07 0.20
N LEU A 1065 -9.67 -17.74 -0.27
CA LEU A 1065 -10.79 -17.31 0.56
C LEU A 1065 -11.82 -18.43 0.80
N GLY A 1066 -12.07 -19.28 -0.19
CA GLY A 1066 -13.13 -20.29 -0.19
C GLY A 1066 -13.70 -20.52 -1.59
N SER A 1067 -14.73 -21.36 -1.67
CA SER A 1067 -15.40 -21.72 -2.92
C SER A 1067 -16.88 -21.31 -2.92
N ALA A 1068 -17.44 -20.96 -4.08
CA ALA A 1068 -18.89 -20.74 -4.20
C ALA A 1068 -19.68 -22.03 -3.99
N ASP A 1069 -19.09 -23.18 -4.31
CA ASP A 1069 -19.73 -24.50 -4.21
C ASP A 1069 -20.15 -24.85 -2.75
N ASP A 1070 -19.54 -24.22 -1.75
CA ASP A 1070 -19.86 -24.41 -0.32
C ASP A 1070 -21.03 -23.52 0.16
N HIS A 1071 -21.44 -22.53 -0.64
CA HIS A 1071 -22.34 -21.46 -0.22
C HIS A 1071 -23.56 -21.27 -1.12
N VAL A 1072 -23.49 -21.69 -2.39
CA VAL A 1072 -24.60 -21.61 -3.33
C VAL A 1072 -25.45 -22.88 -3.25
N ASN A 1073 -26.74 -22.72 -2.94
CA ASN A 1073 -27.69 -23.82 -3.04
C ASN A 1073 -28.26 -23.90 -4.46
N PHE A 1074 -27.76 -24.87 -5.24
CA PHE A 1074 -28.16 -25.08 -6.63
C PHE A 1074 -29.53 -25.75 -6.81
N ALA A 1075 -30.17 -26.21 -5.74
CA ALA A 1075 -31.56 -26.65 -5.81
C ALA A 1075 -32.50 -25.45 -6.04
N PHE A 1076 -33.62 -25.67 -6.72
CA PHE A 1076 -34.61 -24.62 -6.93
C PHE A 1076 -35.23 -24.18 -5.60
N ASN A 1077 -35.09 -22.90 -5.29
CA ASN A 1077 -35.69 -22.29 -4.11
C ASN A 1077 -37.23 -22.41 -4.19
N PRO A 1078 -37.89 -23.02 -3.19
CA PRO A 1078 -39.34 -23.23 -3.16
C PRO A 1078 -40.20 -21.98 -3.35
N ILE A 1079 -39.70 -20.82 -2.93
CA ILE A 1079 -40.40 -19.53 -3.05
C ILE A 1079 -40.16 -18.90 -4.42
N LYS A 1080 -38.91 -18.91 -4.92
CA LYS A 1080 -38.55 -18.26 -6.19
C LYS A 1080 -39.00 -19.06 -7.42
N LEU A 1081 -39.12 -20.38 -7.31
CA LEU A 1081 -39.54 -21.23 -8.43
C LEU A 1081 -40.99 -20.91 -8.85
N ASN A 1082 -41.19 -20.57 -10.12
CA ASN A 1082 -42.53 -20.30 -10.64
C ASN A 1082 -43.36 -21.59 -10.56
N ARG A 1083 -44.52 -21.53 -9.89
CA ARG A 1083 -45.46 -22.67 -9.68
C ARG A 1083 -46.77 -22.54 -10.47
N ALA A 1084 -46.93 -21.52 -11.31
CA ALA A 1084 -48.17 -21.29 -12.07
C ALA A 1084 -48.48 -22.44 -13.04
N GLU A 1085 -49.76 -22.79 -13.21
CA GLU A 1085 -50.20 -23.80 -14.19
C GLU A 1085 -49.93 -23.33 -15.63
N GLY A 1086 -49.68 -24.28 -16.54
CA GLY A 1086 -49.49 -24.01 -17.97
C GLY A 1086 -48.11 -23.50 -18.39
N VAL A 1087 -47.17 -23.28 -17.46
CA VAL A 1087 -45.78 -22.92 -17.75
C VAL A 1087 -44.94 -24.20 -17.93
N SER A 1088 -44.17 -24.32 -19.01
CA SER A 1088 -43.26 -25.45 -19.25
C SER A 1088 -42.09 -25.44 -18.28
N VAL A 1089 -41.47 -26.61 -18.01
CA VAL A 1089 -40.27 -26.71 -17.15
C VAL A 1089 -39.16 -25.81 -17.68
N GLU A 1090 -38.90 -25.84 -18.99
CA GLU A 1090 -37.93 -24.98 -19.65
C GLU A 1090 -38.15 -23.48 -19.35
N ALA A 1091 -39.39 -23.00 -19.48
CA ALA A 1091 -39.71 -21.60 -19.20
C ALA A 1091 -39.56 -21.24 -17.71
N ARG A 1092 -39.77 -22.20 -16.81
CA ARG A 1092 -39.51 -22.01 -15.36
C ARG A 1092 -38.02 -21.87 -15.09
N VAL A 1093 -37.19 -22.74 -15.67
CA VAL A 1093 -35.73 -22.68 -15.53
C VAL A 1093 -35.20 -21.35 -16.08
N GLN A 1094 -35.64 -20.94 -17.27
CA GLN A 1094 -35.26 -19.65 -17.86
C GLN A 1094 -35.62 -18.48 -16.93
N SER A 1095 -36.85 -18.45 -16.44
CA SER A 1095 -37.33 -17.40 -15.53
C SER A 1095 -36.60 -17.41 -14.18
N TYR A 1096 -36.23 -18.57 -13.65
CA TYR A 1096 -35.59 -18.69 -12.34
C TYR A 1096 -34.17 -18.10 -12.35
N PHE A 1097 -33.40 -18.38 -13.40
CA PHE A 1097 -32.04 -17.85 -13.56
C PHE A 1097 -31.99 -16.49 -14.27
N GLY A 1098 -33.14 -15.96 -14.70
CA GLY A 1098 -33.25 -14.68 -15.39
C GLY A 1098 -32.57 -14.68 -16.77
N VAL A 1099 -32.51 -15.83 -17.44
CA VAL A 1099 -31.86 -15.98 -18.75
C VAL A 1099 -32.87 -15.88 -19.88
N SER A 1100 -32.46 -15.24 -21.00
CA SER A 1100 -33.34 -15.05 -22.17
C SER A 1100 -33.57 -16.33 -22.97
N ARG A 1101 -32.65 -17.30 -22.88
CA ARG A 1101 -32.76 -18.65 -23.47
C ARG A 1101 -31.82 -19.61 -22.75
N LEU A 1102 -32.02 -20.91 -22.98
CA LEU A 1102 -31.08 -21.96 -22.58
C LEU A 1102 -30.11 -22.27 -23.73
N LEU A 1103 -28.90 -22.68 -23.39
CA LEU A 1103 -27.86 -23.05 -24.34
C LEU A 1103 -27.82 -24.56 -24.58
N THR A 1104 -27.41 -24.98 -25.77
CA THR A 1104 -27.16 -26.40 -26.08
C THR A 1104 -25.70 -26.77 -25.85
N TRP A 1105 -25.38 -28.07 -25.81
CA TRP A 1105 -24.00 -28.53 -25.61
C TRP A 1105 -23.00 -28.00 -26.65
N ASP A 1106 -23.44 -27.83 -27.91
CA ASP A 1106 -22.60 -27.29 -28.99
C ASP A 1106 -22.21 -25.82 -28.75
N GLU A 1107 -22.96 -25.11 -27.90
CA GLU A 1107 -22.73 -23.70 -27.60
C GLU A 1107 -21.82 -23.51 -26.37
N ARG A 1108 -21.34 -24.57 -25.73
CA ARG A 1108 -20.54 -24.48 -24.50
C ARG A 1108 -19.25 -23.67 -24.62
N THR A 1109 -18.66 -23.61 -25.82
CA THR A 1109 -17.44 -22.85 -26.10
C THR A 1109 -17.72 -21.37 -26.39
N SER A 1110 -19.00 -20.97 -26.46
CA SER A 1110 -19.42 -19.59 -26.73
C SER A 1110 -19.59 -18.73 -25.47
N THR A 1111 -19.59 -19.35 -24.29
CA THR A 1111 -19.77 -18.65 -23.01
C THR A 1111 -18.48 -17.95 -22.59
N THR A 1112 -18.60 -16.71 -22.08
CA THR A 1112 -17.47 -15.96 -21.54
C THR A 1112 -17.76 -15.44 -20.14
N TRP A 1113 -16.72 -14.99 -19.45
CA TRP A 1113 -16.83 -14.42 -18.10
C TRP A 1113 -17.76 -13.21 -18.02
N ASP A 1114 -17.90 -12.46 -19.12
CA ASP A 1114 -18.54 -11.14 -19.12
C ASP A 1114 -20.05 -11.23 -19.40
N ASN A 1115 -20.52 -12.35 -19.95
CA ASN A 1115 -21.88 -12.50 -20.46
C ASN A 1115 -22.59 -13.80 -20.03
N ALA A 1116 -21.90 -14.72 -19.34
CA ALA A 1116 -22.40 -16.08 -19.10
C ALA A 1116 -22.23 -16.60 -17.65
N SER A 1117 -22.14 -15.71 -16.65
CA SER A 1117 -22.04 -16.10 -15.23
C SER A 1117 -23.20 -16.94 -14.70
N ASN A 1118 -24.35 -16.93 -15.39
CA ASN A 1118 -25.51 -17.80 -15.16
C ASN A 1118 -25.88 -18.62 -16.41
N ALA A 1119 -24.93 -18.99 -17.27
CA ALA A 1119 -25.28 -19.78 -18.45
C ALA A 1119 -25.89 -21.13 -18.07
N VAL A 1120 -27.17 -21.28 -18.39
CA VAL A 1120 -27.93 -22.51 -18.18
C VAL A 1120 -28.06 -23.24 -19.50
N PHE A 1121 -27.74 -24.53 -19.45
CA PHE A 1121 -27.73 -25.42 -20.59
C PHE A 1121 -28.89 -26.41 -20.52
N VAL A 1122 -29.36 -26.82 -21.69
CA VAL A 1122 -30.34 -27.87 -21.89
C VAL A 1122 -29.78 -28.93 -22.85
N GLY A 1123 -29.90 -30.19 -22.45
CA GLY A 1123 -29.50 -31.34 -23.25
C GLY A 1123 -30.61 -32.38 -23.32
N GLN A 1124 -30.80 -33.00 -24.49
CA GLN A 1124 -31.75 -34.08 -24.66
C GLN A 1124 -31.08 -35.42 -24.30
N ILE A 1125 -31.47 -36.03 -23.18
CA ILE A 1125 -30.92 -37.29 -22.67
C ILE A 1125 -32.10 -38.25 -22.46
N GLU A 1126 -32.01 -39.46 -23.01
CA GLU A 1126 -33.07 -40.48 -22.92
C GLU A 1126 -34.48 -40.01 -23.36
N GLY A 1127 -34.56 -38.94 -24.16
CA GLY A 1127 -35.81 -38.43 -24.72
C GLY A 1127 -36.47 -37.30 -23.91
N GLU A 1128 -35.88 -36.84 -22.82
CA GLU A 1128 -36.35 -35.67 -22.05
C GLU A 1128 -35.26 -34.58 -21.94
N ASN A 1129 -35.65 -33.37 -21.53
CA ASN A 1129 -34.69 -32.28 -21.30
C ASN A 1129 -34.03 -32.42 -19.93
N HIS A 1130 -32.71 -32.24 -19.91
CA HIS A 1130 -31.89 -32.14 -18.70
C HIS A 1130 -31.23 -30.77 -18.64
N TYR A 1131 -31.21 -30.17 -17.45
CA TYR A 1131 -30.77 -28.81 -17.22
C TYR A 1131 -29.46 -28.77 -16.41
N PHE A 1132 -28.53 -27.93 -16.84
CA PHE A 1132 -27.19 -27.84 -16.26
C PHE A 1132 -26.71 -26.39 -16.14
N ILE A 1133 -25.86 -26.11 -15.16
CA ILE A 1133 -25.03 -24.88 -15.14
C ILE A 1133 -23.61 -25.28 -15.50
N GLN A 1134 -23.00 -24.53 -16.40
CA GLN A 1134 -21.59 -24.70 -16.74
C GLN A 1134 -20.71 -24.13 -15.62
N LYS A 1135 -19.77 -24.92 -15.11
CA LYS A 1135 -18.85 -24.49 -14.05
C LYS A 1135 -17.74 -23.58 -14.56
N ARG A 1136 -17.28 -23.84 -15.78
CA ARG A 1136 -16.13 -23.19 -16.43
C ARG A 1136 -16.56 -22.56 -17.75
N PRO A 1137 -16.63 -21.21 -17.86
CA PRO A 1137 -16.97 -20.56 -19.12
C PRO A 1137 -16.05 -21.00 -20.26
N GLY A 1138 -16.61 -21.30 -21.43
CA GLY A 1138 -15.88 -21.76 -22.62
C GLY A 1138 -15.51 -23.25 -22.63
N GLU A 1139 -15.65 -23.96 -21.50
CA GLU A 1139 -15.20 -25.35 -21.35
C GLU A 1139 -16.35 -26.28 -20.94
N GLY A 1140 -16.30 -27.52 -21.41
CA GLY A 1140 -17.20 -28.56 -20.91
C GLY A 1140 -17.13 -29.83 -21.73
N GLU A 1141 -16.99 -30.98 -21.06
CA GLU A 1141 -17.13 -32.28 -21.71
C GLU A 1141 -18.61 -32.62 -21.95
N ALA A 1142 -18.90 -33.85 -22.38
CA ALA A 1142 -20.27 -34.33 -22.54
C ALA A 1142 -21.10 -34.18 -21.26
N PHE A 1143 -22.40 -33.86 -21.40
CA PHE A 1143 -23.31 -33.79 -20.25
C PHE A 1143 -23.33 -35.11 -19.47
N PRO A 1144 -23.33 -35.08 -18.13
CA PRO A 1144 -23.43 -36.28 -17.33
C PRO A 1144 -24.84 -36.90 -17.47
N THR A 1145 -24.89 -38.22 -17.69
CA THR A 1145 -26.15 -38.94 -17.96
C THR A 1145 -26.83 -39.50 -16.72
N ARG A 1146 -26.17 -39.50 -15.55
CA ARG A 1146 -26.66 -40.13 -14.31
C ARG A 1146 -27.39 -39.18 -13.35
N GLY A 1147 -27.82 -38.02 -13.83
CA GLY A 1147 -28.51 -37.02 -12.98
C GLY A 1147 -27.66 -36.54 -11.80
N ALA A 1148 -26.37 -36.30 -12.04
CA ALA A 1148 -25.43 -35.84 -11.03
C ALA A 1148 -24.45 -34.83 -11.63
N SER A 1149 -24.04 -33.85 -10.83
CA SER A 1149 -22.98 -32.90 -11.18
C SER A 1149 -21.64 -33.62 -11.40
N ASN A 1150 -20.79 -33.06 -12.26
CA ASN A 1150 -19.41 -33.53 -12.48
C ASN A 1150 -18.43 -32.34 -12.45
N GLN A 1151 -17.25 -32.52 -13.06
CA GLN A 1151 -16.18 -31.51 -13.08
C GLN A 1151 -16.54 -30.26 -13.92
N ASP A 1152 -17.43 -30.40 -14.90
CA ASP A 1152 -17.78 -29.33 -15.85
C ASP A 1152 -19.20 -28.80 -15.67
N TRP A 1153 -20.09 -29.63 -15.14
CA TRP A 1153 -21.53 -29.38 -15.13
C TRP A 1153 -22.09 -29.54 -13.73
N ILE A 1154 -22.87 -28.55 -13.29
CA ILE A 1154 -23.78 -28.66 -12.15
C ILE A 1154 -25.12 -29.14 -12.69
N TRP A 1155 -25.61 -30.29 -12.22
CA TRP A 1155 -26.91 -30.80 -12.62
C TRP A 1155 -28.03 -30.15 -11.81
N LEU A 1156 -29.02 -29.58 -12.50
CA LEU A 1156 -30.17 -28.90 -11.88
C LEU A 1156 -31.42 -29.79 -11.81
N GLY A 1157 -31.58 -30.72 -12.75
CA GLY A 1157 -32.78 -31.54 -12.88
C GLY A 1157 -33.05 -32.00 -14.32
N SER A 1158 -34.03 -32.88 -14.49
CA SER A 1158 -34.68 -33.15 -15.78
C SER A 1158 -36.13 -32.65 -15.78
N ASP A 1159 -36.80 -32.67 -16.94
CA ASP A 1159 -38.24 -32.38 -17.04
C ASP A 1159 -39.03 -33.17 -15.98
N SER A 1160 -38.79 -34.47 -15.86
CA SER A 1160 -39.47 -35.33 -14.89
C SER A 1160 -39.13 -34.97 -13.43
N SER A 1161 -37.85 -34.80 -13.08
CA SER A 1161 -37.45 -34.54 -11.68
C SER A 1161 -37.91 -33.15 -11.19
N ILE A 1162 -37.91 -32.15 -12.06
CA ILE A 1162 -38.42 -30.82 -11.72
C ILE A 1162 -39.95 -30.86 -11.61
N GLN A 1163 -40.64 -31.63 -12.45
CA GLN A 1163 -42.09 -31.80 -12.35
C GLN A 1163 -42.49 -32.54 -11.06
N GLU A 1164 -41.72 -33.52 -10.61
CA GLU A 1164 -41.89 -34.16 -9.29
C GLU A 1164 -41.70 -33.15 -8.15
N THR A 1165 -40.66 -32.32 -8.23
CA THR A 1165 -40.41 -31.23 -7.27
C THR A 1165 -41.60 -30.27 -7.20
N LEU A 1166 -42.15 -29.85 -8.34
CA LEU A 1166 -43.36 -29.01 -8.40
C LEU A 1166 -44.60 -29.70 -7.83
N THR A 1167 -44.74 -31.01 -8.05
CA THR A 1167 -45.85 -31.80 -7.52
C THR A 1167 -45.78 -31.87 -5.99
N GLU A 1168 -44.58 -32.05 -5.43
CA GLU A 1168 -44.34 -32.02 -3.99
C GLU A 1168 -44.64 -30.62 -3.40
N LEU A 1169 -44.10 -29.55 -4.01
CA LEU A 1169 -44.32 -28.17 -3.57
C LEU A 1169 -45.78 -27.74 -3.58
N ASN A 1170 -46.60 -28.31 -4.48
CA ASN A 1170 -48.02 -27.99 -4.61
C ASN A 1170 -48.94 -28.99 -3.88
N ARG A 1171 -48.40 -30.03 -3.23
CA ARG A 1171 -49.20 -31.08 -2.58
C ARG A 1171 -50.02 -30.52 -1.42
N ASP A 1172 -49.33 -29.90 -0.46
CA ASP A 1172 -49.90 -29.31 0.75
C ASP A 1172 -48.90 -28.38 1.43
N LEU A 1173 -49.37 -27.61 2.41
CA LEU A 1173 -48.56 -26.65 3.18
C LEU A 1173 -47.36 -27.33 3.88
N ALA A 1174 -47.55 -28.52 4.45
CA ALA A 1174 -46.51 -29.21 5.20
C ALA A 1174 -45.36 -29.67 4.28
N SER A 1175 -45.68 -30.14 3.08
CA SER A 1175 -44.70 -30.53 2.07
C SER A 1175 -43.90 -29.32 1.57
N PHE A 1176 -44.58 -28.20 1.33
CA PHE A 1176 -43.92 -26.93 0.97
C PHE A 1176 -42.98 -26.44 2.07
N GLU A 1177 -43.44 -26.40 3.32
CA GLU A 1177 -42.63 -25.92 4.46
C GLU A 1177 -41.43 -26.82 4.74
N ARG A 1178 -41.57 -28.14 4.55
CA ARG A 1178 -40.43 -29.06 4.63
C ARG A 1178 -39.36 -28.72 3.59
N MET A 1179 -39.76 -28.58 2.33
CA MET A 1179 -38.82 -28.25 1.25
C MET A 1179 -38.22 -26.85 1.44
N LEU A 1180 -38.98 -25.91 1.99
CA LEU A 1180 -38.50 -24.57 2.35
C LEU A 1180 -37.40 -24.67 3.40
N LEU A 1181 -37.66 -25.34 4.51
CA LEU A 1181 -36.69 -25.54 5.58
C LEU A 1181 -35.44 -26.28 5.07
N GLU A 1182 -35.61 -27.33 4.25
CA GLU A 1182 -34.50 -28.05 3.61
C GLU A 1182 -33.63 -27.11 2.75
N TRP A 1183 -34.24 -26.22 1.95
CA TRP A 1183 -33.48 -25.30 1.10
C TRP A 1183 -32.70 -24.25 1.92
N TYR A 1184 -33.31 -23.73 2.99
CA TYR A 1184 -32.72 -22.75 3.90
C TYR A 1184 -31.89 -23.40 5.04
N GLN A 1185 -31.66 -24.70 4.97
CA GLN A 1185 -30.87 -25.48 5.93
C GLN A 1185 -31.32 -25.29 7.40
N GLN A 1186 -32.64 -25.27 7.60
CA GLN A 1186 -33.28 -25.16 8.91
C GLN A 1186 -33.91 -26.49 9.32
N ASP A 1187 -33.75 -26.89 10.58
CA ASP A 1187 -34.41 -28.11 11.08
C ASP A 1187 -35.91 -27.89 11.34
N THR A 1188 -36.28 -26.69 11.78
CA THR A 1188 -37.66 -26.35 12.18
C THR A 1188 -37.96 -24.87 11.94
N MET A 1189 -39.25 -24.54 11.76
CA MET A 1189 -39.71 -23.15 11.79
C MET A 1189 -39.54 -22.54 13.20
N GLY A 1190 -39.16 -21.27 13.24
CA GLY A 1190 -39.19 -20.45 14.45
C GLY A 1190 -40.62 -20.27 14.96
N VAL A 1191 -40.76 -20.26 16.29
CA VAL A 1191 -42.07 -20.15 16.96
C VAL A 1191 -42.24 -18.73 17.49
N TRP A 1192 -43.20 -17.98 16.92
CA TRP A 1192 -43.45 -16.61 17.34
C TRP A 1192 -43.74 -16.51 18.86
N GLY A 1193 -42.97 -15.67 19.54
CA GLY A 1193 -43.11 -15.42 20.98
C GLY A 1193 -42.32 -16.38 21.87
N SER A 1194 -41.54 -17.32 21.30
CA SER A 1194 -40.56 -18.12 22.05
C SER A 1194 -39.50 -17.24 22.72
N ASP A 1195 -39.00 -17.70 23.87
CA ASP A 1195 -37.87 -17.12 24.61
C ASP A 1195 -37.92 -15.60 24.83
N GLY A 1196 -39.14 -15.06 24.97
CA GLY A 1196 -39.37 -13.63 25.17
C GLY A 1196 -39.13 -12.78 23.91
N GLN A 1197 -39.59 -13.26 22.75
CA GLN A 1197 -39.38 -12.64 21.42
C GLN A 1197 -37.91 -12.65 21.01
N ARG A 1198 -37.26 -13.79 21.23
CA ARG A 1198 -35.89 -14.07 20.80
C ARG A 1198 -35.85 -15.33 19.96
N GLY A 1199 -34.91 -15.35 19.01
CA GLY A 1199 -34.64 -16.47 18.11
C GLY A 1199 -33.20 -16.42 17.64
N ASN A 1200 -32.76 -17.43 16.89
CA ASN A 1200 -31.46 -17.37 16.24
C ASN A 1200 -31.57 -16.56 14.95
N VAL A 1201 -30.50 -15.86 14.59
CA VAL A 1201 -30.42 -15.22 13.27
C VAL A 1201 -30.59 -16.31 12.20
N ASN A 1202 -31.36 -16.01 11.16
CA ASN A 1202 -31.79 -16.88 10.06
C ASN A 1202 -32.91 -17.87 10.33
N ASP A 1203 -33.42 -17.97 11.56
CA ASP A 1203 -34.64 -18.73 11.82
C ASP A 1203 -35.77 -18.26 10.87
N ILE A 1204 -36.45 -19.20 10.23
CA ILE A 1204 -37.59 -18.93 9.36
C ILE A 1204 -38.89 -19.03 10.15
N TYR A 1205 -39.69 -17.99 10.08
CA TYR A 1205 -40.98 -17.91 10.74
C TYR A 1205 -42.10 -17.85 9.72
N GLN A 1206 -43.20 -18.51 10.06
CA GLN A 1206 -44.45 -18.43 9.33
C GLN A 1206 -45.37 -17.36 9.94
N TYR A 1207 -45.89 -16.47 9.10
CA TYR A 1207 -46.89 -15.47 9.44
C TYR A 1207 -48.19 -15.73 8.66
N ALA A 1208 -49.21 -16.24 9.35
CA ALA A 1208 -50.54 -16.37 8.77
C ALA A 1208 -51.23 -15.00 8.70
N PHE A 1209 -51.47 -14.51 7.48
CA PHE A 1209 -52.05 -13.18 7.25
C PHE A 1209 -53.14 -13.23 6.18
N ARG A 1210 -54.36 -12.77 6.53
CA ARG A 1210 -55.54 -12.69 5.64
C ARG A 1210 -55.83 -13.97 4.82
N GLY A 1211 -55.52 -15.14 5.38
CA GLY A 1211 -55.76 -16.44 4.73
C GLY A 1211 -54.60 -16.96 3.87
N GLY A 1212 -53.47 -16.24 3.80
CA GLY A 1212 -52.21 -16.71 3.21
C GLY A 1212 -51.16 -17.05 4.28
N TYR A 1213 -50.19 -17.88 3.91
CA TYR A 1213 -49.04 -18.23 4.72
C TYR A 1213 -47.79 -17.54 4.16
N HIS A 1214 -47.23 -16.63 4.94
CA HIS A 1214 -46.11 -15.79 4.57
C HIS A 1214 -44.88 -16.18 5.36
N TYR A 1215 -43.69 -16.08 4.76
CA TYR A 1215 -42.44 -16.54 5.37
C TYR A 1215 -41.46 -15.39 5.56
N TYR A 1216 -40.87 -15.34 6.74
CA TYR A 1216 -39.92 -14.30 7.14
C TYR A 1216 -38.67 -14.92 7.74
N ARG A 1217 -37.51 -14.37 7.38
CA ARG A 1217 -36.21 -14.68 7.98
C ARG A 1217 -35.88 -13.67 9.07
N LEU A 1218 -35.41 -14.14 10.22
CA LEU A 1218 -34.99 -13.29 11.33
C LEU A 1218 -33.57 -12.75 11.12
N LYS A 1219 -33.37 -11.43 11.16
CA LYS A 1219 -32.06 -10.78 10.94
C LYS A 1219 -31.27 -10.50 12.21
N VAL A 1220 -31.92 -10.48 13.37
CA VAL A 1220 -31.32 -10.15 14.66
C VAL A 1220 -31.90 -11.03 15.76
N THR A 1221 -31.18 -11.26 16.84
CA THR A 1221 -31.58 -12.21 17.90
C THR A 1221 -32.81 -11.82 18.70
N LYS A 1222 -33.27 -10.56 18.60
CA LYS A 1222 -34.48 -10.07 19.26
C LYS A 1222 -35.38 -9.43 18.23
N TYR A 1223 -36.66 -9.79 18.24
CA TYR A 1223 -37.62 -9.30 17.26
C TYR A 1223 -38.81 -8.57 17.88
N GLY A 1224 -39.47 -7.80 17.03
CA GLY A 1224 -40.76 -7.18 17.24
C GLY A 1224 -41.73 -7.65 16.15
N TYR A 1225 -42.76 -6.88 15.85
CA TYR A 1225 -43.82 -7.22 14.88
C TYR A 1225 -43.30 -7.58 13.48
N PHE A 1226 -43.97 -8.55 12.83
CA PHE A 1226 -43.83 -8.76 11.39
C PHE A 1226 -44.36 -7.54 10.63
N PRO A 1227 -43.61 -7.00 9.66
CA PRO A 1227 -44.16 -6.03 8.71
C PRO A 1227 -45.29 -6.69 7.90
N TYR A 1228 -46.25 -5.91 7.39
CA TYR A 1228 -47.37 -6.53 6.68
C TYR A 1228 -46.91 -7.00 5.29
N PRO A 1229 -47.28 -8.21 4.86
CA PRO A 1229 -46.93 -8.71 3.52
C PRO A 1229 -47.45 -7.84 2.36
N THR A 1230 -48.44 -6.99 2.62
CA THR A 1230 -49.01 -6.04 1.65
C THR A 1230 -48.27 -4.71 1.58
N ASP A 1231 -47.27 -4.49 2.45
CA ASP A 1231 -46.47 -3.27 2.40
C ASP A 1231 -45.63 -3.26 1.11
N PRO A 1232 -45.35 -2.09 0.51
CA PRO A 1232 -44.50 -1.99 -0.68
C PRO A 1232 -43.11 -2.61 -0.49
N ASN A 1233 -42.61 -2.62 0.75
CA ASN A 1233 -41.43 -3.35 1.17
C ASN A 1233 -41.73 -4.08 2.49
N PRO A 1234 -42.10 -5.36 2.45
CA PRO A 1234 -42.44 -6.13 3.64
C PRO A 1234 -41.20 -6.57 4.44
N THR A 1235 -40.11 -5.81 4.46
CA THR A 1235 -38.88 -6.08 5.23
C THR A 1235 -38.63 -4.92 6.20
N ASN A 1236 -38.17 -5.20 7.42
CA ASN A 1236 -37.85 -4.17 8.43
C ASN A 1236 -36.53 -4.47 9.16
N GLY A 1237 -36.19 -3.75 10.23
CA GLY A 1237 -34.93 -3.97 10.97
C GLY A 1237 -34.77 -5.36 11.60
N HIS A 1238 -35.87 -6.07 11.85
CA HIS A 1238 -35.85 -7.40 12.47
C HIS A 1238 -36.08 -8.53 11.47
N TRP A 1239 -36.92 -8.30 10.47
CA TRP A 1239 -37.45 -9.34 9.59
C TRP A 1239 -37.14 -9.05 8.14
N GLU A 1240 -36.82 -10.09 7.40
CA GLU A 1240 -36.76 -10.10 5.94
C GLU A 1240 -37.86 -10.97 5.39
N TYR A 1241 -38.66 -10.43 4.47
CA TYR A 1241 -39.70 -11.18 3.80
C TYR A 1241 -39.12 -12.08 2.71
N LEU A 1242 -39.41 -13.37 2.82
CA LEU A 1242 -38.98 -14.35 1.83
C LEU A 1242 -40.03 -14.50 0.72
N GLY A 1243 -41.31 -14.64 1.10
CA GLY A 1243 -42.41 -14.85 0.15
C GLY A 1243 -43.64 -15.49 0.79
N GLN A 1244 -44.46 -16.16 -0.02
CA GLN A 1244 -45.70 -16.79 0.43
C GLN A 1244 -45.94 -18.15 -0.25
N PHE A 1245 -46.68 -19.03 0.42
CA PHE A 1245 -47.20 -20.29 -0.13
C PHE A 1245 -48.36 -20.05 -1.10
#